data_AF-A0A9W7ZZI7-F1
#
_entry.id   AF-A0A9W7ZZI7-F1
#
_cell.length_a   1.000
_cell.length_b   1.000
_cell.length_c   1.000
_cell.angle_alpha   90.00
_cell.angle_beta   90.00
_cell.angle_gamma   90.00
#
_symmetry.space_group_name_H-M   'P 1'
#
loop_
_entity.id
_entity.type
_entity.pdbx_description
1 polymer ?
#
loop_
_entity_poly.entity_id
_entity_poly.type
_entity_poly.pdbx_seq_one_letter_code
_entity_poly.pdbx_strand_id
1 'polypeptide(L)'
;MRIQPVLLHLSLLLLVPVAAATTLGGSEASDLTASRRQIKLKRALLDLERRHRGATAPPSDAHADWVTQQDPALLPKAPAAGAPAPVSDWQDQVPFPAAPVWEREMAAAAAADKDKDCPPCFNCLLPAYKCTNYGNCSEYSGRCECPAGFGGDDCAEPVCDSLAAGEQRKVREGDSCDCTDGWDGINCNVCQQDRVCDAMMPEGINGTCYKGGLVVKENFQMCNVTNRKIVDMLPGEPPQVTFACQRDAATCSFQFWIKELESFYCQLSDCEFSENRGYDHNDTFYQCNTIECSCMAGRKLCGEDGSIDISDFLTEEIAGPASFECRSASGCRFEEPAMNELILSVFGDAYITLECDSGECLHYSQVPGFEPPPKSSNGLVIFVSVLFGVGFVIAAGFTLLYLAKARPGFNSGYVAVPADDLDDDERDKLMAQHVEATLSFKDVQYTVHDRTILYGVNGIVRPGEIMAILGASGAGKTTFLDILARRNKSGTVHGEVLVNGQVVDDEEFKRVVGFVDQEDTLMSTLTVYETILYSALLRLPRDMSRAAKRARVLETMRELGIMHIKDSRIGSSTERGISGGEKRRVSIACELVTSPSILFLDEPTSGLDSYNAYNVVECLVNLARTYNRTIVFTIHQPRSNIFALFDQLVLLAEGYMVYSGPASRTQFYFEGIGHACPLGFNIADFIVDLTKHASRTEEHRRRQLPASQPQQERTDSAAETAQEVSSSTTLGRPRLGRQLSIGEEQAHRLYSPQTPATPRGEPDHQPSFPDLNAAATAAFPASDRDEVTPLRTSRDPEPLGDEAEVNPWRSSQPARPATTSSLEAWGTQLWSRLSNSHQGPPDPPATATPEGADLSASHLLTMVGQFRASDNGAELLREIGQQRATEPWTETDNGGGEDGTAAASSSLSLGAPSRPSWATQFTILADRTFKNLCRDPLLLLTHYLISVLLAVFCGVLFYQVTDDIAGFQNRLGIFFFLCALFGFSCLTSLQTFSTERILFMRERANGYYAPLTYFCSKVVFDIFPLRVIPPFLFGLIIYPMVGLVPGVEHFARFVTVLVLFNLAAASICLCIGILCRELSVANLLSSLIMLFSMLFGGLLLNKESIPFYLRFFNDLSVFNYALEAMIVNEVKYLQLREKKFGLEIDVPGATILSTFGFNALNYWPDVARLAGMFLAFLVVAFIGLQFLVKERR
;
A
#
# COMPACT_ATOMS: atom_id res chain seq x y z
N MET A 1 -25.11 -22.42 4.19
CA MET A 1 -24.02 -22.66 5.16
C MET A 1 -24.10 -21.61 6.26
N ARG A 2 -23.80 -21.95 7.52
CA ARG A 2 -23.58 -20.94 8.58
C ARG A 2 -22.13 -20.48 8.46
N ILE A 3 -21.90 -19.21 8.11
CA ILE A 3 -20.55 -18.62 7.91
C ILE A 3 -19.88 -18.24 9.25
N GLN A 4 -20.63 -18.35 10.34
CA GLN A 4 -20.23 -18.04 11.72
C GLN A 4 -18.85 -18.58 12.17
N PRO A 5 -18.43 -19.84 11.90
CA PRO A 5 -17.10 -20.32 12.30
C PRO A 5 -15.96 -19.75 11.44
N VAL A 6 -16.22 -19.45 10.17
CA VAL A 6 -15.22 -18.82 9.28
C VAL A 6 -14.99 -17.37 9.68
N LEU A 7 -16.06 -16.64 10.01
CA LEU A 7 -15.98 -15.29 10.60
C LEU A 7 -15.21 -15.28 11.92
N LEU A 8 -15.37 -16.29 12.78
CA LEU A 8 -14.67 -16.39 14.06
C LEU A 8 -13.15 -16.61 13.86
N HIS A 9 -12.74 -17.48 12.93
CA HIS A 9 -11.32 -17.70 12.65
C HIS A 9 -10.66 -16.52 11.92
N LEU A 10 -11.35 -15.84 11.00
CA LEU A 10 -10.84 -14.62 10.35
C LEU A 10 -10.74 -13.42 11.30
N SER A 11 -11.66 -13.29 12.27
CA SER A 11 -11.57 -12.22 13.27
C SER A 11 -10.46 -12.47 14.31
N LEU A 12 -10.14 -13.73 14.66
CA LEU A 12 -8.91 -14.03 15.40
C LEU A 12 -7.65 -13.66 14.59
N LEU A 13 -7.58 -14.02 13.30
CA LEU A 13 -6.42 -13.73 12.45
C LEU A 13 -6.15 -12.22 12.27
N LEU A 14 -7.18 -11.37 12.29
CA LEU A 14 -7.04 -9.92 12.17
C LEU A 14 -6.61 -9.22 13.47
N LEU A 15 -6.76 -9.85 14.64
CA LEU A 15 -6.40 -9.26 15.94
C LEU A 15 -4.99 -9.67 16.43
N VAL A 16 -4.48 -10.82 15.99
CA VAL A 16 -3.18 -11.36 16.43
C VAL A 16 -1.94 -10.49 16.08
N PRO A 17 -1.81 -9.84 14.90
CA PRO A 17 -0.57 -9.12 14.58
C PRO A 17 -0.47 -7.72 15.22
N VAL A 18 -1.55 -7.18 15.80
CA VAL A 18 -1.55 -5.83 16.40
C VAL A 18 -1.37 -5.87 17.92
N ALA A 19 -1.86 -6.92 18.60
CA ALA A 19 -1.74 -7.06 20.05
C ALA A 19 -0.36 -7.55 20.52
N ALA A 20 0.38 -8.27 19.67
CA ALA A 20 1.67 -8.90 20.06
C ALA A 20 2.85 -7.92 20.22
N ALA A 21 2.69 -6.64 19.86
CA ALA A 21 3.77 -5.65 19.80
C ALA A 21 3.95 -4.78 21.05
N THR A 22 3.16 -4.94 22.12
CA THR A 22 3.19 -4.03 23.29
C THR A 22 3.25 -4.69 24.66
N THR A 23 3.14 -6.02 24.79
CA THR A 23 3.23 -6.69 26.09
C THR A 23 3.99 -8.02 26.00
N LEU A 24 5.30 -7.99 26.25
CA LEU A 24 6.08 -9.14 26.74
C LEU A 24 7.44 -8.66 27.29
N GLY A 25 7.38 -7.88 28.37
CA GLY A 25 8.51 -7.59 29.24
C GLY A 25 8.17 -8.00 30.68
N GLY A 26 8.81 -9.05 31.17
CA GLY A 26 8.78 -9.49 32.57
C GLY A 26 7.49 -10.15 33.08
N SER A 27 7.55 -11.46 33.36
CA SER A 27 7.20 -12.06 34.67
C SER A 27 7.26 -13.58 34.59
N GLU A 28 7.80 -14.20 35.65
CA GLU A 28 7.71 -15.65 35.88
C GLU A 28 6.32 -16.09 36.40
N ALA A 29 6.16 -17.41 36.45
CA ALA A 29 5.31 -18.20 37.36
C ALA A 29 3.88 -18.64 36.95
N SER A 30 3.55 -19.85 37.44
CA SER A 30 2.28 -20.61 37.49
C SER A 30 1.71 -21.34 36.24
N ASP A 31 1.55 -22.65 36.48
CA ASP A 31 0.62 -23.65 35.90
C ASP A 31 1.10 -24.44 34.66
N LEU A 32 1.72 -25.64 34.79
CA LEU A 32 1.36 -26.84 35.57
C LEU A 32 -0.07 -27.34 35.32
N THR A 33 -0.29 -28.14 34.25
CA THR A 33 -0.89 -29.51 34.31
C THR A 33 -1.20 -30.16 32.93
N ALA A 34 -0.20 -30.79 32.30
CA ALA A 34 -0.30 -31.97 31.40
C ALA A 34 1.08 -32.25 30.78
N SER A 35 1.59 -33.48 30.62
CA SER A 35 1.09 -34.79 31.03
C SER A 35 2.27 -35.68 31.46
N ARG A 36 2.08 -36.50 32.51
CA ARG A 36 3.11 -37.43 33.01
C ARG A 36 3.31 -38.59 32.03
N ARG A 37 4.44 -38.63 31.32
CA ARG A 37 5.18 -39.86 30.91
C ARG A 37 6.46 -39.48 30.15
N GLN A 38 7.62 -39.83 30.73
CA GLN A 38 9.00 -39.90 30.18
C GLN A 38 10.09 -39.55 31.25
N ILE A 39 9.75 -39.54 32.54
CA ILE A 39 10.75 -39.51 33.64
C ILE A 39 10.84 -40.91 34.26
N LYS A 40 11.70 -41.77 33.68
CA LYS A 40 12.15 -43.01 34.33
C LYS A 40 13.55 -43.51 33.92
N LEU A 41 14.32 -42.75 33.13
CA LEU A 41 15.65 -43.15 32.66
C LEU A 41 16.79 -42.12 32.91
N LYS A 42 16.49 -40.96 33.52
CA LYS A 42 17.49 -39.89 33.76
C LYS A 42 17.71 -39.58 35.26
N ARG A 43 17.51 -40.59 36.12
CA ARG A 43 17.64 -40.48 37.59
C ARG A 43 18.52 -41.59 38.22
N ALA A 44 19.35 -42.25 37.41
CA ALA A 44 20.21 -43.36 37.80
C ALA A 44 21.71 -43.12 37.51
N LEU A 45 22.09 -41.90 37.09
CA LEU A 45 23.44 -41.55 36.63
C LEU A 45 23.96 -40.21 37.20
N LEU A 46 23.39 -39.74 38.32
CA LEU A 46 23.80 -38.52 39.04
C LEU A 46 23.70 -38.74 40.56
N ASP A 47 24.17 -39.90 41.03
CA ASP A 47 24.14 -40.28 42.46
C ASP A 47 25.47 -40.95 42.91
N LEU A 48 26.58 -40.67 42.20
CA LEU A 48 27.87 -41.34 42.42
C LEU A 48 29.06 -40.40 42.72
N GLU A 49 28.86 -39.09 42.81
CA GLU A 49 29.99 -38.15 43.01
C GLU A 49 29.66 -37.00 43.98
N ARG A 50 28.94 -37.32 45.07
CA ARG A 50 28.75 -36.39 46.21
C ARG A 50 28.81 -37.08 47.58
N ARG A 51 29.91 -37.78 47.88
CA ARG A 51 30.29 -38.19 49.26
C ARG A 51 31.80 -38.30 49.46
N HIS A 52 32.41 -37.23 49.98
CA HIS A 52 33.60 -37.14 50.87
C HIS A 52 34.39 -35.84 50.57
N ARG A 53 34.74 -34.93 51.49
CA ARG A 53 34.34 -34.56 52.89
C ARG A 53 34.44 -32.99 52.93
N GLY A 54 33.67 -32.21 53.70
CA GLY A 54 33.82 -31.97 55.15
C GLY A 54 35.13 -31.22 55.50
N ALA A 55 35.16 -30.08 56.22
CA ALA A 55 34.10 -29.39 56.98
C ALA A 55 34.49 -27.94 57.46
N THR A 56 33.47 -27.20 57.95
CA THR A 56 33.49 -26.13 59.00
C THR A 56 34.19 -24.76 58.81
N ALA A 57 33.41 -23.69 59.07
CA ALA A 57 33.77 -22.28 59.34
C ALA A 57 33.59 -22.00 60.87
N PRO A 58 33.36 -20.77 61.44
CA PRO A 58 33.36 -19.36 60.98
C PRO A 58 34.39 -18.52 61.84
N PRO A 59 34.24 -17.23 62.28
CA PRO A 59 33.24 -16.15 62.08
C PRO A 59 33.80 -14.69 61.94
N SER A 60 32.87 -13.71 62.07
CA SER A 60 33.01 -12.26 62.32
C SER A 60 33.50 -11.34 61.19
N ASP A 61 33.03 -10.09 61.03
CA ASP A 61 31.77 -9.35 61.34
C ASP A 61 32.09 -7.86 61.08
N ALA A 62 31.31 -7.11 60.28
CA ALA A 62 31.01 -5.67 60.47
C ALA A 62 30.21 -5.03 59.31
N HIS A 63 29.30 -4.13 59.65
CA HIS A 63 28.48 -3.28 58.78
C HIS A 63 29.07 -1.86 58.59
N ALA A 64 28.78 -1.21 57.45
CA ALA A 64 28.32 0.19 57.27
C ALA A 64 28.38 0.54 55.76
N ASP A 65 27.31 0.90 55.03
CA ASP A 65 26.37 2.05 55.13
C ASP A 65 26.99 3.40 54.68
N TRP A 66 26.38 4.28 53.85
CA TRP A 66 25.23 4.28 52.91
C TRP A 66 25.26 5.66 52.13
N VAL A 67 24.32 5.94 51.20
CA VAL A 67 23.89 7.32 50.72
C VAL A 67 24.57 8.00 49.48
N THR A 68 24.07 7.68 48.27
CA THR A 68 23.46 8.50 47.17
C THR A 68 23.89 9.94 46.72
N GLN A 69 23.55 10.24 45.44
CA GLN A 69 23.46 11.52 44.67
C GLN A 69 24.75 11.91 43.90
N GLN A 70 24.74 12.41 42.64
CA GLN A 70 23.68 13.02 41.80
C GLN A 70 23.99 12.96 40.28
N ASP A 71 22.95 12.97 39.42
CA ASP A 71 22.96 13.17 37.94
C ASP A 71 23.16 14.67 37.54
N PRO A 72 23.25 15.10 36.24
CA PRO A 72 23.74 14.45 35.00
C PRO A 72 24.53 15.40 34.00
N ALA A 73 24.92 14.83 32.84
CA ALA A 73 24.87 15.42 31.47
C ALA A 73 26.05 16.20 30.82
N LEU A 74 26.02 16.14 29.47
CA LEU A 74 26.65 16.98 28.42
C LEU A 74 28.05 16.63 27.87
N LEU A 75 28.06 15.82 26.78
CA LEU A 75 29.09 15.79 25.74
C LEU A 75 28.73 16.73 24.57
N PRO A 76 29.71 17.45 23.98
CA PRO A 76 29.61 17.96 22.61
C PRO A 76 30.62 17.31 21.65
N LYS A 77 30.11 16.99 20.46
CA LYS A 77 30.74 16.37 19.29
C LYS A 77 32.04 17.03 18.79
N ALA A 78 32.94 16.21 18.26
CA ALA A 78 33.91 16.60 17.24
C ALA A 78 33.34 16.43 15.80
N PRO A 79 33.82 17.17 14.79
CA PRO A 79 33.68 16.83 13.38
C PRO A 79 35.01 16.48 12.70
N ALA A 80 34.93 15.52 11.77
CA ALA A 80 36.01 14.89 11.01
C ALA A 80 36.91 15.83 10.16
N ALA A 81 38.12 15.36 9.87
CA ALA A 81 38.97 15.83 8.77
C ALA A 81 38.93 14.82 7.59
N GLY A 82 39.01 15.34 6.36
CA GLY A 82 38.94 14.56 5.11
C GLY A 82 40.27 14.46 4.35
N ALA A 83 40.25 13.67 3.28
CA ALA A 83 41.39 13.25 2.46
C ALA A 83 42.05 14.36 1.60
N PRO A 84 43.24 14.11 1.00
CA PRO A 84 44.17 15.17 0.54
C PRO A 84 44.08 15.55 -0.95
N ALA A 85 44.62 16.73 -1.29
CA ALA A 85 44.95 17.19 -2.65
C ALA A 85 46.08 18.27 -2.61
N PRO A 86 46.81 18.54 -3.71
CA PRO A 86 48.24 18.91 -3.63
C PRO A 86 48.57 20.36 -4.11
N VAL A 87 49.83 20.60 -4.53
CA VAL A 87 50.39 21.81 -5.21
C VAL A 87 50.90 22.92 -4.26
N SER A 88 52.01 23.65 -4.47
CA SER A 88 53.33 23.39 -5.11
C SER A 88 54.29 24.58 -4.89
N ASP A 89 55.58 24.31 -4.67
CA ASP A 89 56.74 25.01 -5.27
C ASP A 89 57.05 26.52 -4.99
N TRP A 90 58.34 26.87 -5.14
CA TRP A 90 59.02 28.18 -5.05
C TRP A 90 59.14 28.86 -3.67
N GLN A 91 60.28 29.40 -3.22
CA GLN A 91 61.74 29.22 -3.39
C GLN A 91 62.39 30.40 -2.62
N ASP A 92 63.39 30.09 -1.78
CA ASP A 92 64.56 30.88 -1.35
C ASP A 92 64.51 32.43 -1.22
N GLN A 93 64.91 32.95 -0.04
CA GLN A 93 66.25 33.56 0.20
C GLN A 93 66.41 34.18 1.63
N VAL A 94 67.39 33.64 2.40
CA VAL A 94 68.33 34.22 3.42
C VAL A 94 68.17 35.67 3.98
N PRO A 95 68.80 36.05 5.15
CA PRO A 95 69.38 35.28 6.29
C PRO A 95 69.07 35.86 7.72
N PHE A 96 69.65 35.25 8.78
CA PHE A 96 69.78 35.72 10.20
C PHE A 96 68.53 35.63 11.13
N PRO A 97 68.68 35.68 12.48
CA PRO A 97 69.87 35.57 13.36
C PRO A 97 69.75 34.47 14.45
N ALA A 98 70.66 34.47 15.43
CA ALA A 98 70.68 33.58 16.60
C ALA A 98 69.48 33.75 17.57
N ALA A 99 69.35 32.76 18.47
CA ALA A 99 68.20 32.49 19.36
C ALA A 99 67.59 33.69 20.11
N PRO A 100 66.24 33.76 20.22
CA PRO A 100 65.54 34.74 21.04
C PRO A 100 65.49 34.36 22.54
N VAL A 101 65.29 35.38 23.38
CA VAL A 101 65.65 35.40 24.82
C VAL A 101 64.81 34.49 25.74
N TRP A 102 63.72 33.89 25.27
CA TRP A 102 62.77 33.15 26.13
C TRP A 102 63.32 31.85 26.75
N GLU A 103 64.33 31.22 26.14
CA GLU A 103 65.01 30.04 26.72
C GLU A 103 65.70 30.37 28.05
N ARG A 104 66.14 31.62 28.27
CA ARG A 104 66.82 32.01 29.52
C ARG A 104 65.88 32.23 30.70
N GLU A 105 64.60 32.50 30.46
CA GLU A 105 63.63 32.69 31.53
C GLU A 105 62.99 31.36 31.96
N MET A 106 62.79 30.40 31.04
CA MET A 106 62.36 29.05 31.43
C MET A 106 63.47 28.28 32.19
N ALA A 107 64.74 28.46 31.80
CA ALA A 107 65.89 27.92 32.56
C ALA A 107 66.03 28.55 33.97
N ALA A 108 65.56 29.78 34.18
CA ALA A 108 65.54 30.42 35.50
C ALA A 108 64.37 29.94 36.38
N ALA A 109 63.22 29.61 35.79
CA ALA A 109 62.08 29.03 36.51
C ALA A 109 62.37 27.60 37.00
N ALA A 110 63.08 26.79 36.21
CA ALA A 110 63.53 25.45 36.61
C ALA A 110 64.62 25.44 37.71
N ALA A 111 65.16 26.60 38.09
CA ALA A 111 66.16 26.76 39.14
C ALA A 111 65.58 27.28 40.48
N ALA A 112 64.25 27.32 40.61
CA ALA A 112 63.53 27.95 41.71
C ALA A 112 62.59 27.02 42.49
N ASP A 113 62.84 25.71 42.50
CA ASP A 113 62.68 24.94 43.74
C ASP A 113 63.84 23.95 43.89
N LYS A 114 64.28 23.69 45.12
CA LYS A 114 65.57 23.06 45.40
C LYS A 114 65.50 21.96 46.45
N ASP A 115 64.43 21.17 46.40
CA ASP A 115 64.44 19.83 46.98
C ASP A 115 65.41 18.95 46.19
N LYS A 116 66.51 18.57 46.85
CA LYS A 116 67.65 17.89 46.23
C LYS A 116 67.45 16.39 46.01
N ASP A 117 66.28 15.86 46.36
CA ASP A 117 66.00 14.42 46.39
C ASP A 117 64.83 14.00 45.48
N CYS A 118 64.28 14.89 44.64
CA CYS A 118 63.28 14.52 43.63
C CYS A 118 63.95 14.15 42.29
N PRO A 119 63.82 12.89 41.82
CA PRO A 119 64.26 12.52 40.48
C PRO A 119 63.40 13.19 39.40
N PRO A 120 63.94 13.44 38.20
CA PRO A 120 63.18 14.00 37.10
C PRO A 120 62.06 13.04 36.67
N CYS A 121 60.91 13.59 36.26
CA CYS A 121 59.77 12.80 35.79
C CYS A 121 60.09 12.12 34.45
N PHE A 122 59.64 10.88 34.25
CA PHE A 122 59.79 10.17 32.98
C PHE A 122 59.06 10.93 31.85
N ASN A 123 59.74 11.12 30.73
CA ASN A 123 59.14 11.60 29.49
C ASN A 123 59.96 11.10 28.29
N CYS A 124 59.42 10.16 27.52
CA CYS A 124 60.13 9.52 26.39
C CYS A 124 60.46 10.48 25.22
N LEU A 125 59.91 11.70 25.20
CA LEU A 125 60.28 12.75 24.24
C LEU A 125 61.60 13.46 24.60
N LEU A 126 62.16 13.23 25.79
CA LEU A 126 63.44 13.80 26.22
C LEU A 126 64.57 12.79 26.02
N PRO A 127 65.75 13.18 25.49
CA PRO A 127 66.86 12.24 25.22
C PRO A 127 67.43 11.46 26.41
N ALA A 128 67.03 11.82 27.64
CA ALA A 128 67.42 11.13 28.86
C ALA A 128 66.58 9.87 29.15
N TYR A 129 65.47 9.68 28.43
CA TYR A 129 64.56 8.55 28.58
C TYR A 129 64.32 7.88 27.23
N LYS A 130 64.09 6.57 27.26
CA LYS A 130 63.73 5.77 26.09
C LYS A 130 62.65 4.77 26.51
N CYS A 131 61.78 4.40 25.57
CA CYS A 131 60.90 3.27 25.76
C CYS A 131 61.70 1.98 25.54
N THR A 132 61.68 1.07 26.51
CA THR A 132 62.22 -0.29 26.34
C THR A 132 61.20 -1.17 25.62
N ASN A 133 61.61 -2.39 25.24
CA ASN A 133 60.77 -3.33 24.49
C ASN A 133 60.15 -2.76 23.20
N TYR A 134 60.77 -1.73 22.61
CA TYR A 134 60.29 -1.01 21.42
C TYR A 134 58.87 -0.44 21.55
N GLY A 135 58.46 -0.06 22.78
CA GLY A 135 57.22 0.67 23.02
C GLY A 135 57.18 2.02 22.29
N ASN A 136 56.00 2.41 21.79
CA ASN A 136 55.86 3.66 21.03
C ASN A 136 55.80 4.87 21.97
N CYS A 137 56.53 5.95 21.69
CA CYS A 137 56.47 7.14 22.54
C CYS A 137 55.26 8.01 22.19
N SER A 138 54.34 8.18 23.15
CA SER A 138 53.10 8.93 22.94
C SER A 138 53.37 10.44 22.98
N GLU A 139 53.35 11.10 21.81
CA GLU A 139 53.58 12.56 21.68
C GLU A 139 52.65 13.42 22.56
N TYR A 140 51.48 12.90 22.93
CA TYR A 140 50.48 13.62 23.73
C TYR A 140 50.70 13.49 25.25
N SER A 141 51.25 12.38 25.73
CA SER A 141 51.36 12.08 27.16
C SER A 141 52.80 12.03 27.67
N GLY A 142 53.78 11.90 26.78
CA GLY A 142 55.19 11.68 27.12
C GLY A 142 55.48 10.30 27.72
N ARG A 143 54.49 9.40 27.74
CA ARG A 143 54.63 8.01 28.23
C ARG A 143 54.77 7.04 27.08
N CYS A 144 55.30 5.86 27.37
CA CYS A 144 55.41 4.79 26.39
C CYS A 144 54.10 3.98 26.29
N GLU A 145 53.67 3.71 25.07
CA GLU A 145 52.59 2.80 24.71
C GLU A 145 53.20 1.39 24.60
N CYS A 146 52.99 0.56 25.63
CA CYS A 146 53.71 -0.69 25.80
C CYS A 146 53.13 -1.85 24.97
N PRO A 147 53.98 -2.74 24.41
CA PRO A 147 53.53 -3.96 23.78
C PRO A 147 52.90 -4.93 24.80
N ALA A 148 52.05 -5.83 24.30
CA ALA A 148 51.30 -6.77 25.13
C ALA A 148 52.22 -7.60 26.04
N GLY A 149 52.04 -7.48 27.37
CA GLY A 149 52.84 -8.16 28.38
C GLY A 149 53.85 -7.26 29.11
N PHE A 150 54.00 -6.00 28.70
CA PHE A 150 54.84 -5.00 29.39
C PHE A 150 54.01 -3.80 29.88
N GLY A 151 54.55 -3.08 30.85
CA GLY A 151 53.96 -1.89 31.47
C GLY A 151 54.98 -1.05 32.24
N GLY A 152 54.47 -0.11 33.05
CA GLY A 152 55.27 1.00 33.59
C GLY A 152 55.22 2.22 32.67
N ASP A 153 55.88 3.31 33.06
CA ASP A 153 55.94 4.53 32.24
C ASP A 153 56.89 4.37 31.02
N ASP A 154 57.83 3.43 31.09
CA ASP A 154 58.93 3.17 30.13
C ASP A 154 58.85 1.82 29.39
N CYS A 155 57.93 0.93 29.77
CA CYS A 155 57.78 -0.45 29.27
C CYS A 155 58.92 -1.41 29.68
N ALA A 156 59.59 -1.17 30.80
CA ALA A 156 60.68 -2.02 31.30
C ALA A 156 60.19 -3.20 32.16
N GLU A 157 58.98 -3.09 32.73
CA GLU A 157 58.47 -4.08 33.67
C GLU A 157 57.40 -4.98 33.04
N PRO A 158 57.44 -6.31 33.29
CA PRO A 158 56.41 -7.21 32.80
C PRO A 158 55.09 -7.02 33.57
N VAL A 159 53.96 -7.27 32.90
CA VAL A 159 52.63 -7.27 33.52
C VAL A 159 52.05 -8.68 33.63
N CYS A 160 51.40 -8.93 34.77
CA CYS A 160 50.75 -10.20 35.10
C CYS A 160 49.24 -10.17 34.77
N ASP A 161 48.49 -11.17 35.23
CA ASP A 161 47.08 -11.41 34.88
C ASP A 161 46.87 -11.70 33.38
N SER A 162 45.67 -12.13 33.00
CA SER A 162 45.25 -12.50 31.65
C SER A 162 45.40 -11.38 30.62
N LEU A 163 45.77 -11.75 29.40
CA LEU A 163 45.78 -10.82 28.25
C LEU A 163 44.41 -10.17 28.01
N ALA A 164 43.32 -10.86 28.34
CA ALA A 164 41.94 -10.37 28.26
C ALA A 164 41.62 -9.19 29.21
N ALA A 165 42.44 -8.93 30.23
CA ALA A 165 42.29 -7.75 31.10
C ALA A 165 42.81 -6.45 30.43
N GLY A 166 43.52 -6.53 29.30
CA GLY A 166 44.00 -5.38 28.54
C GLY A 166 44.87 -4.43 29.37
N GLU A 167 44.52 -3.14 29.40
CA GLU A 167 45.23 -2.10 30.18
C GLU A 167 45.06 -2.24 31.70
N GLN A 168 44.17 -3.10 32.19
CA GLN A 168 43.96 -3.30 33.65
C GLN A 168 44.97 -4.27 34.29
N ARG A 169 45.89 -4.80 33.49
CA ARG A 169 46.94 -5.72 33.93
C ARG A 169 47.93 -5.02 34.84
N LYS A 170 48.39 -5.72 35.88
CA LYS A 170 49.24 -5.15 36.94
C LYS A 170 50.71 -5.44 36.65
N VAL A 171 51.56 -4.45 36.93
CA VAL A 171 53.02 -4.62 36.92
C VAL A 171 53.43 -5.68 37.95
N ARG A 172 54.43 -6.51 37.61
CA ARG A 172 54.92 -7.60 38.47
C ARG A 172 55.58 -7.07 39.75
N GLU A 173 55.08 -7.47 40.91
CA GLU A 173 55.59 -7.05 42.23
C GLU A 173 56.59 -8.05 42.88
N GLY A 174 56.92 -9.17 42.22
CA GLY A 174 57.79 -10.23 42.76
C GLY A 174 58.61 -10.97 41.71
N ASP A 175 59.28 -12.08 42.11
CA ASP A 175 60.19 -12.84 41.24
C ASP A 175 59.48 -13.46 39.99
N SER A 176 58.20 -13.81 40.09
CA SER A 176 57.40 -14.41 39.00
C SER A 176 55.99 -13.80 38.92
N CYS A 177 55.32 -13.94 37.78
CA CYS A 177 53.93 -13.50 37.62
C CYS A 177 52.91 -14.53 38.13
N ASP A 178 51.78 -14.03 38.66
CA ASP A 178 50.59 -14.82 38.96
C ASP A 178 49.61 -14.71 37.77
N CYS A 179 49.40 -15.80 37.05
CA CYS A 179 48.58 -15.84 35.84
C CYS A 179 47.19 -16.41 36.13
N THR A 180 46.14 -15.71 35.67
CA THR A 180 44.75 -16.17 35.79
C THR A 180 44.54 -17.53 35.10
N ASP A 181 43.82 -18.44 35.77
CA ASP A 181 43.58 -19.83 35.37
C ASP A 181 43.38 -20.03 33.85
N GLY A 182 44.40 -20.57 33.16
CA GLY A 182 44.37 -20.86 31.73
C GLY A 182 45.21 -19.91 30.85
N TRP A 183 45.97 -19.00 31.47
CA TRP A 183 47.06 -18.23 30.86
C TRP A 183 48.41 -18.66 31.44
N ASP A 184 49.49 -18.44 30.69
CA ASP A 184 50.84 -18.91 31.02
C ASP A 184 51.95 -18.03 30.38
N GLY A 185 53.21 -18.30 30.76
CA GLY A 185 54.39 -17.52 30.41
C GLY A 185 54.70 -16.39 31.41
N ILE A 186 55.94 -15.90 31.39
CA ILE A 186 56.46 -14.84 32.30
C ILE A 186 55.56 -13.60 32.29
N ASN A 187 55.03 -13.25 31.11
CA ASN A 187 54.11 -12.12 30.92
C ASN A 187 52.65 -12.56 30.73
N CYS A 188 52.24 -13.75 31.19
CA CYS A 188 50.87 -14.31 31.12
C CYS A 188 50.14 -14.17 29.76
N ASN A 189 50.87 -14.14 28.64
CA ASN A 189 50.33 -13.88 27.30
C ASN A 189 49.93 -15.16 26.54
N VAL A 190 50.40 -16.33 26.96
CA VAL A 190 50.20 -17.59 26.25
C VAL A 190 48.90 -18.24 26.72
N CYS A 191 47.93 -18.43 25.84
CA CYS A 191 46.70 -19.15 26.20
C CYS A 191 46.99 -20.64 26.38
N GLN A 192 46.29 -21.28 27.34
CA GLN A 192 46.39 -22.72 27.60
C GLN A 192 45.07 -23.48 27.38
N GLN A 193 43.92 -22.79 27.37
CA GLN A 193 42.58 -23.40 27.32
C GLN A 193 41.61 -22.55 26.47
N ASP A 194 40.75 -23.18 25.67
CA ASP A 194 39.81 -22.45 24.78
C ASP A 194 38.94 -21.42 25.52
N ARG A 195 38.44 -21.78 26.71
CA ARG A 195 37.55 -20.93 27.53
C ARG A 195 38.13 -19.57 27.93
N VAL A 196 39.46 -19.39 27.92
CA VAL A 196 40.05 -18.08 28.25
C VAL A 196 40.03 -17.12 27.06
N CYS A 197 39.88 -17.65 25.85
CA CYS A 197 39.73 -16.86 24.64
C CYS A 197 38.30 -16.33 24.44
N ASP A 198 37.29 -16.84 25.18
CA ASP A 198 35.90 -16.36 25.11
C ASP A 198 35.79 -14.85 25.42
N ALA A 199 36.61 -14.33 26.34
CA ALA A 199 36.67 -12.91 26.67
C ALA A 199 37.31 -12.03 25.58
N MET A 200 38.03 -12.64 24.63
CA MET A 200 38.62 -11.97 23.46
C MET A 200 37.70 -12.03 22.23
N MET A 201 36.49 -12.62 22.37
CA MET A 201 35.47 -12.75 21.32
C MET A 201 34.27 -11.82 21.58
N PRO A 202 33.48 -11.49 20.53
CA PRO A 202 32.21 -10.78 20.72
C PRO A 202 31.21 -11.58 21.58
N GLU A 203 30.30 -10.87 22.28
CA GLU A 203 29.34 -11.48 23.21
C GLU A 203 28.61 -12.71 22.63
N GLY A 204 28.73 -13.84 23.34
CA GLY A 204 28.03 -15.09 23.02
C GLY A 204 28.73 -16.01 22.03
N ILE A 205 30.00 -15.73 21.67
CA ILE A 205 30.82 -16.56 20.79
C ILE A 205 31.99 -17.14 21.58
N ASN A 206 32.22 -18.45 21.48
CA ASN A 206 33.35 -19.10 22.13
C ASN A 206 34.65 -18.93 21.30
N GLY A 207 35.76 -18.68 21.99
CA GLY A 207 37.09 -18.65 21.41
C GLY A 207 37.71 -20.05 21.30
N THR A 208 38.88 -20.12 20.67
CA THR A 208 39.71 -21.32 20.59
C THR A 208 41.17 -20.91 20.80
N CYS A 209 41.87 -21.62 21.67
CA CYS A 209 43.28 -21.39 21.94
C CYS A 209 44.10 -22.22 20.93
N TYR A 210 44.56 -21.55 19.87
CA TYR A 210 45.37 -22.15 18.84
C TYR A 210 46.83 -22.24 19.28
N LYS A 211 47.35 -23.47 19.32
CA LYS A 211 48.73 -23.79 19.73
C LYS A 211 49.61 -24.30 18.59
N GLY A 212 49.22 -24.03 17.34
CA GLY A 212 49.89 -24.57 16.17
C GLY A 212 51.18 -23.85 15.77
N GLY A 213 51.61 -22.82 16.50
CA GLY A 213 52.88 -22.14 16.25
C GLY A 213 52.97 -21.35 14.94
N LEU A 214 51.87 -21.15 14.20
CA LEU A 214 51.79 -20.27 13.03
C LEU A 214 51.03 -19.00 13.40
N VAL A 215 51.58 -17.82 13.13
CA VAL A 215 50.89 -16.54 13.40
C VAL A 215 49.65 -16.40 12.51
N VAL A 216 48.46 -16.32 13.09
CA VAL A 216 47.22 -16.02 12.34
C VAL A 216 46.87 -14.53 12.45
N LYS A 217 47.03 -13.95 13.64
CA LYS A 217 46.86 -12.54 13.97
C LYS A 217 47.98 -12.08 14.92
N GLU A 218 48.06 -12.66 16.12
CA GLU A 218 49.02 -12.35 17.20
C GLU A 218 49.38 -13.62 17.96
N ASN A 219 50.58 -14.16 17.72
CA ASN A 219 51.05 -15.41 18.35
C ASN A 219 52.08 -15.10 19.44
N PHE A 220 51.88 -15.68 20.63
CA PHE A 220 52.78 -15.58 21.77
C PHE A 220 53.38 -16.96 22.07
N GLN A 221 54.69 -17.03 22.22
CA GLN A 221 55.41 -18.25 22.56
C GLN A 221 56.29 -18.04 23.79
N MET A 222 56.27 -19.02 24.69
CA MET A 222 57.20 -19.16 25.81
C MET A 222 58.13 -20.33 25.54
N CYS A 223 59.44 -20.11 25.61
CA CYS A 223 60.46 -21.07 25.26
C CYS A 223 61.48 -21.27 26.39
N ASN A 224 61.79 -22.54 26.73
CA ASN A 224 62.93 -22.88 27.56
C ASN A 224 64.17 -23.10 26.67
N VAL A 225 65.34 -22.58 27.07
CA VAL A 225 66.59 -22.80 26.32
C VAL A 225 67.13 -24.20 26.62
N THR A 226 67.31 -25.01 25.58
CA THR A 226 67.70 -26.43 25.69
C THR A 226 69.19 -26.69 25.40
N ASN A 227 69.96 -25.65 25.01
CA ASN A 227 71.41 -25.74 24.86
C ASN A 227 72.07 -26.14 26.18
N ARG A 228 72.51 -27.40 26.25
CA ARG A 228 73.10 -27.97 27.47
C ARG A 228 74.23 -27.13 28.05
N LYS A 229 75.09 -26.54 27.21
CA LYS A 229 76.24 -25.75 27.67
C LYS A 229 75.84 -24.38 28.22
N ILE A 230 74.79 -23.76 27.69
CA ILE A 230 74.24 -22.51 28.22
C ILE A 230 73.62 -22.77 29.61
N VAL A 231 72.85 -23.87 29.74
CA VAL A 231 72.26 -24.30 31.01
C VAL A 231 73.34 -24.69 32.04
N ASP A 232 74.37 -25.43 31.65
CA ASP A 232 75.48 -25.84 32.53
C ASP A 232 76.32 -24.63 33.02
N MET A 233 76.32 -23.49 32.29
CA MET A 233 76.98 -22.25 32.71
C MET A 233 76.15 -21.35 33.65
N LEU A 234 74.84 -21.58 33.76
CA LEU A 234 73.90 -20.80 34.60
C LEU A 234 73.28 -21.70 35.70
N PRO A 235 74.08 -22.23 36.65
CA PRO A 235 73.61 -23.20 37.63
C PRO A 235 72.60 -22.60 38.62
N GLY A 236 71.33 -22.99 38.46
CA GLY A 236 70.22 -22.53 39.31
C GLY A 236 69.46 -21.31 38.78
N GLU A 237 69.82 -20.81 37.60
CA GLU A 237 69.20 -19.65 36.95
C GLU A 237 68.78 -20.04 35.52
N PRO A 238 67.57 -20.60 35.32
CA PRO A 238 67.16 -21.11 34.03
C PRO A 238 67.09 -19.98 32.97
N PRO A 239 67.75 -20.14 31.82
CA PRO A 239 67.59 -19.24 30.68
C PRO A 239 66.31 -19.58 29.89
N GLN A 240 65.51 -18.55 29.61
CA GLN A 240 64.22 -18.64 28.92
C GLN A 240 64.11 -17.55 27.84
N VAL A 241 63.22 -17.76 26.88
CA VAL A 241 62.98 -16.85 25.77
C VAL A 241 61.49 -16.64 25.60
N THR A 242 61.05 -15.40 25.40
CA THR A 242 59.72 -15.12 24.84
C THR A 242 59.87 -14.73 23.38
N PHE A 243 58.91 -15.16 22.56
CA PHE A 243 58.83 -14.79 21.16
C PHE A 243 57.39 -14.45 20.81
N ALA A 244 57.14 -13.22 20.36
CA ALA A 244 55.80 -12.73 20.06
C ALA A 244 55.77 -12.04 18.70
N CYS A 245 54.80 -12.40 17.84
CA CYS A 245 54.70 -11.92 16.47
C CYS A 245 53.30 -11.46 16.10
N GLN A 246 53.20 -10.40 15.31
CA GLN A 246 51.93 -9.84 14.80
C GLN A 246 51.89 -9.89 13.27
N ARG A 247 50.85 -10.51 12.72
CA ARG A 247 50.76 -10.80 11.29
C ARG A 247 50.54 -9.55 10.43
N ASP A 248 49.66 -8.65 10.87
CA ASP A 248 49.30 -7.44 10.11
C ASP A 248 50.42 -6.39 10.08
N ALA A 249 51.28 -6.37 11.11
CA ALA A 249 52.43 -5.48 11.20
C ALA A 249 53.71 -6.07 10.57
N ALA A 250 53.72 -7.37 10.26
CA ALA A 250 54.91 -8.11 9.82
C ALA A 250 56.13 -7.97 10.75
N THR A 251 55.88 -7.87 12.05
CA THR A 251 56.90 -7.73 13.11
C THR A 251 56.88 -8.88 14.09
N CYS A 252 58.05 -9.18 14.65
CA CYS A 252 58.22 -10.04 15.81
C CYS A 252 59.07 -9.35 16.88
N SER A 253 59.02 -9.89 18.09
CA SER A 253 59.90 -9.55 19.19
C SER A 253 60.46 -10.81 19.82
N PHE A 254 61.72 -10.75 20.23
CA PHE A 254 62.47 -11.80 20.89
C PHE A 254 63.04 -11.21 22.18
N GLN A 255 62.77 -11.81 23.33
CA GLN A 255 63.33 -11.37 24.61
C GLN A 255 64.01 -12.53 25.32
N PHE A 256 65.20 -12.29 25.86
CA PHE A 256 66.01 -13.28 26.58
C PHE A 256 65.97 -13.01 28.08
N TRP A 257 65.64 -14.03 28.85
CA TRP A 257 65.39 -13.97 30.29
C TRP A 257 66.34 -14.92 31.02
N ILE A 258 66.90 -14.48 32.15
CA ILE A 258 67.64 -15.34 33.08
C ILE A 258 66.94 -15.22 34.44
N LYS A 259 66.47 -16.36 34.99
CA LYS A 259 65.72 -16.38 36.27
C LYS A 259 64.53 -15.40 36.25
N GLU A 260 63.74 -15.42 35.18
CA GLU A 260 62.59 -14.53 34.91
C GLU A 260 62.90 -13.01 34.92
N LEU A 261 64.17 -12.62 34.82
CA LEU A 261 64.60 -11.24 34.63
C LEU A 261 65.09 -11.03 33.19
N GLU A 262 64.48 -10.06 32.50
CA GLU A 262 64.89 -9.68 31.15
C GLU A 262 66.35 -9.24 31.15
N SER A 263 67.12 -9.79 30.21
CA SER A 263 68.52 -9.48 29.98
C SER A 263 68.64 -8.57 28.76
N PHE A 264 68.14 -9.01 27.60
CA PHE A 264 68.09 -8.20 26.38
C PHE A 264 66.84 -8.52 25.58
N TYR A 265 66.42 -7.56 24.75
CA TYR A 265 65.25 -7.66 23.88
C TYR A 265 65.62 -7.22 22.46
N CYS A 266 64.92 -7.78 21.47
CA CYS A 266 65.11 -7.49 20.05
C CYS A 266 63.76 -7.35 19.34
N GLN A 267 63.67 -6.41 18.40
CA GLN A 267 62.56 -6.28 17.46
C GLN A 267 63.02 -6.76 16.08
N LEU A 268 62.20 -7.58 15.44
CA LEU A 268 62.40 -8.08 14.10
C LEU A 268 61.33 -7.51 13.18
N SER A 269 61.71 -7.07 11.99
CA SER A 269 60.80 -6.45 11.01
C SER A 269 60.94 -7.09 9.62
N ASP A 270 59.97 -6.80 8.75
CA ASP A 270 59.81 -7.42 7.43
C ASP A 270 59.77 -8.97 7.51
N CYS A 271 58.96 -9.49 8.43
CA CYS A 271 58.83 -10.92 8.71
C CYS A 271 57.84 -11.64 7.77
N GLU A 272 58.27 -12.75 7.18
CA GLU A 272 57.43 -13.72 6.46
C GLU A 272 57.14 -14.95 7.34
N PHE A 273 55.89 -15.40 7.35
CA PHE A 273 55.38 -16.51 8.17
C PHE A 273 54.84 -17.64 7.31
N SER A 274 55.38 -18.86 7.46
CA SER A 274 54.94 -20.04 6.69
C SER A 274 54.88 -21.33 7.52
N GLU A 275 54.10 -22.30 7.05
CA GLU A 275 53.96 -23.63 7.65
C GLU A 275 54.11 -24.69 6.55
N ASN A 276 54.97 -25.68 6.77
CA ASN A 276 55.05 -26.89 5.95
C ASN A 276 54.47 -28.07 6.73
N ARG A 277 53.32 -28.59 6.25
CA ARG A 277 52.66 -29.76 6.83
C ARG A 277 53.21 -31.05 6.20
N GLY A 278 54.14 -31.69 6.88
CA GLY A 278 54.62 -33.02 6.54
C GLY A 278 53.65 -34.12 6.95
N TYR A 279 53.95 -35.36 6.57
CA TYR A 279 53.13 -36.52 6.98
C TYR A 279 53.38 -36.93 8.45
N ASP A 280 54.59 -36.66 8.95
CA ASP A 280 55.07 -37.06 10.28
C ASP A 280 55.42 -35.88 11.21
N HIS A 281 55.51 -34.64 10.68
CA HIS A 281 55.83 -33.42 11.43
C HIS A 281 55.24 -32.18 10.74
N ASN A 282 54.78 -31.21 11.52
CA ASN A 282 54.53 -29.85 11.05
C ASN A 282 55.72 -28.98 11.42
N ASP A 283 56.21 -28.23 10.44
CA ASP A 283 57.30 -27.26 10.61
C ASP A 283 56.77 -25.84 10.35
N THR A 284 57.00 -24.91 11.27
CA THR A 284 56.67 -23.49 11.11
C THR A 284 57.92 -22.66 10.98
N PHE A 285 57.97 -21.77 9.99
CA PHE A 285 59.13 -20.95 9.64
C PHE A 285 58.77 -19.47 9.71
N TYR A 286 59.63 -18.72 10.36
CA TYR A 286 59.59 -17.28 10.54
C TYR A 286 60.90 -16.73 9.97
N GLN A 287 60.83 -15.81 9.02
CA GLN A 287 62.03 -15.24 8.41
C GLN A 287 61.89 -13.73 8.30
N CYS A 288 62.72 -12.99 9.03
CA CYS A 288 62.69 -11.53 9.11
C CYS A 288 63.97 -10.95 8.52
N ASN A 289 63.83 -9.92 7.67
CA ASN A 289 64.98 -9.34 6.97
C ASN A 289 65.86 -8.48 7.88
N THR A 290 65.27 -7.85 8.89
CA THR A 290 65.96 -6.94 9.81
C THR A 290 65.69 -7.33 11.25
N ILE A 291 66.70 -7.11 12.11
CA ILE A 291 66.62 -7.27 13.56
C ILE A 291 67.41 -6.13 14.20
N GLU A 292 66.85 -5.55 15.25
CA GLU A 292 67.49 -4.55 16.11
C GLU A 292 67.40 -5.08 17.56
N CYS A 293 68.47 -4.95 18.34
CA CYS A 293 68.54 -5.45 19.72
C CYS A 293 68.97 -4.35 20.71
N SER A 294 68.65 -4.55 21.99
CA SER A 294 69.03 -3.65 23.09
C SER A 294 69.18 -4.40 24.42
N CYS A 295 70.19 -4.01 25.20
CA CYS A 295 70.50 -4.59 26.51
C CYS A 295 69.77 -3.88 27.65
N MET A 296 69.31 -4.62 28.66
CA MET A 296 68.79 -4.06 29.92
C MET A 296 69.96 -3.78 30.87
N ALA A 297 70.31 -2.50 31.03
CA ALA A 297 71.50 -2.07 31.76
C ALA A 297 71.54 -2.60 33.22
N GLY A 298 72.68 -3.20 33.59
CA GLY A 298 72.92 -3.75 34.94
C GLY A 298 72.31 -5.13 35.18
N ARG A 299 71.86 -5.83 34.13
CA ARG A 299 71.40 -7.23 34.18
C ARG A 299 72.51 -8.18 33.72
N LYS A 300 72.36 -9.49 33.97
CA LYS A 300 73.23 -10.52 33.36
C LYS A 300 73.22 -10.38 31.84
N LEU A 301 74.38 -10.65 31.24
CA LEU A 301 74.73 -10.37 29.85
C LEU A 301 74.80 -8.86 29.49
N CYS A 302 74.42 -7.94 30.37
CA CYS A 302 74.27 -6.50 30.11
C CYS A 302 74.86 -5.63 31.24
N GLY A 303 76.09 -5.94 31.67
CA GLY A 303 76.86 -5.13 32.62
C GLY A 303 76.70 -5.47 34.11
N GLU A 304 76.08 -6.60 34.48
CA GLU A 304 76.11 -7.09 35.87
C GLU A 304 77.50 -7.61 36.28
N ASP A 305 77.96 -7.23 37.48
CA ASP A 305 79.28 -7.60 38.02
C ASP A 305 79.49 -9.13 38.07
N GLY A 306 80.43 -9.61 37.26
CA GLY A 306 80.75 -11.05 37.16
C GLY A 306 80.07 -11.78 36.00
N SER A 307 79.21 -11.11 35.24
CA SER A 307 78.75 -11.57 33.93
C SER A 307 79.71 -11.15 32.80
N ILE A 308 79.62 -11.83 31.66
CA ILE A 308 80.04 -11.26 30.37
C ILE A 308 79.07 -10.10 30.06
N ASP A 309 79.54 -9.03 29.42
CA ASP A 309 78.71 -7.94 28.89
C ASP A 309 78.75 -8.01 27.35
N ILE A 310 77.58 -8.07 26.71
CA ILE A 310 77.41 -8.12 25.25
C ILE A 310 76.66 -6.91 24.71
N SER A 311 76.51 -5.83 25.51
CA SER A 311 75.76 -4.63 25.13
C SER A 311 76.20 -4.04 23.78
N ASP A 312 77.50 -3.79 23.60
CA ASP A 312 78.04 -3.22 22.36
C ASP A 312 77.81 -4.16 21.16
N PHE A 313 78.03 -5.47 21.36
CA PHE A 313 77.82 -6.50 20.33
C PHE A 313 76.37 -6.56 19.83
N LEU A 314 75.39 -6.47 20.73
CA LEU A 314 73.97 -6.45 20.37
C LEU A 314 73.58 -5.22 19.52
N THR A 315 74.32 -4.11 19.64
CA THR A 315 74.03 -2.87 18.90
C THR A 315 74.88 -2.66 17.65
N GLU A 316 76.08 -3.25 17.56
CA GLU A 316 77.03 -3.01 16.46
C GLU A 316 77.13 -4.16 15.45
N GLU A 317 76.92 -5.42 15.86
CA GLU A 317 77.14 -6.61 15.00
C GLU A 317 75.83 -7.32 14.59
N ILE A 318 74.75 -7.20 15.38
CA ILE A 318 73.44 -7.81 15.06
C ILE A 318 72.70 -6.96 14.03
N ALA A 319 72.47 -7.50 12.83
CA ALA A 319 71.76 -6.83 11.75
C ALA A 319 70.79 -7.73 10.96
N GLY A 320 70.91 -9.06 11.08
CA GLY A 320 70.08 -10.02 10.36
C GLY A 320 70.61 -10.43 8.97
N PRO A 321 69.84 -11.22 8.20
CA PRO A 321 68.49 -11.68 8.50
C PRO A 321 68.43 -12.70 9.64
N ALA A 322 67.32 -12.71 10.36
CA ALA A 322 67.08 -13.64 11.46
C ALA A 322 65.97 -14.64 11.10
N SER A 323 66.10 -15.89 11.56
CA SER A 323 65.09 -16.93 11.39
C SER A 323 64.72 -17.60 12.71
N PHE A 324 63.46 -18.01 12.81
CA PHE A 324 62.94 -18.84 13.89
C PHE A 324 62.15 -20.00 13.28
N GLU A 325 62.54 -21.23 13.60
CA GLU A 325 61.97 -22.46 13.03
C GLU A 325 61.56 -23.40 14.16
N CYS A 326 60.30 -23.81 14.20
CA CYS A 326 59.79 -24.82 15.13
C CYS A 326 59.37 -26.08 14.37
N ARG A 327 59.95 -27.23 14.72
CA ARG A 327 59.56 -28.53 14.19
C ARG A 327 58.87 -29.36 15.27
N SER A 328 57.69 -29.87 14.94
CA SER A 328 56.94 -30.81 15.77
C SER A 328 57.83 -31.97 16.23
N ALA A 329 57.98 -32.14 17.54
CA ALA A 329 58.80 -33.16 18.22
C ALA A 329 60.34 -33.05 18.12
N SER A 330 60.92 -32.01 17.51
CA SER A 330 62.39 -31.78 17.57
C SER A 330 62.80 -30.42 18.13
N GLY A 331 61.88 -29.70 18.77
CA GLY A 331 62.10 -28.37 19.32
C GLY A 331 62.14 -27.27 18.25
N CYS A 332 62.46 -26.06 18.71
CA CYS A 332 62.64 -24.88 17.87
C CYS A 332 64.10 -24.45 17.84
N ARG A 333 64.48 -23.65 16.84
CA ARG A 333 65.77 -22.95 16.80
C ARG A 333 65.61 -21.50 16.38
N PHE A 334 66.45 -20.65 16.95
CA PHE A 334 66.65 -19.26 16.53
C PHE A 334 68.06 -19.11 15.95
N GLU A 335 68.16 -18.52 14.76
CA GLU A 335 69.41 -18.32 14.04
C GLU A 335 69.53 -16.86 13.57
N GLU A 336 70.68 -16.24 13.89
CA GLU A 336 71.14 -14.97 13.34
C GLU A 336 72.67 -15.10 13.13
N PRO A 337 73.26 -14.65 12.01
CA PRO A 337 74.65 -14.97 11.66
C PRO A 337 75.70 -14.61 12.72
N ALA A 338 75.67 -13.38 13.25
CA ALA A 338 76.66 -12.91 14.23
C ALA A 338 76.40 -13.55 15.60
N MET A 339 75.13 -13.66 16.02
CA MET A 339 74.73 -14.35 17.24
C MET A 339 75.17 -15.82 17.24
N ASN A 340 75.07 -16.51 16.10
CA ASN A 340 75.55 -17.88 15.96
C ASN A 340 77.08 -17.98 16.10
N GLU A 341 77.85 -17.01 15.58
CA GLU A 341 79.30 -16.96 15.81
C GLU A 341 79.68 -16.66 17.28
N LEU A 342 78.92 -15.78 17.96
CA LEU A 342 79.07 -15.57 19.40
C LEU A 342 78.77 -16.86 20.19
N ILE A 343 77.67 -17.54 19.87
CA ILE A 343 77.29 -18.79 20.56
C ILE A 343 78.32 -19.88 20.30
N LEU A 344 78.87 -19.99 19.09
CA LEU A 344 79.89 -20.96 18.75
C LEU A 344 81.26 -20.66 19.40
N SER A 345 81.60 -19.39 19.62
CA SER A 345 82.86 -18.99 20.24
C SER A 345 82.82 -18.99 21.76
N VAL A 346 81.71 -18.60 22.39
CA VAL A 346 81.54 -18.52 23.84
C VAL A 346 81.01 -19.82 24.43
N PHE A 347 79.93 -20.38 23.85
CA PHE A 347 79.27 -21.58 24.35
C PHE A 347 79.66 -22.85 23.57
N GLY A 348 80.08 -22.74 22.31
CA GLY A 348 80.50 -23.88 21.49
C GLY A 348 79.36 -24.66 20.83
N ASP A 349 78.15 -24.09 20.76
CA ASP A 349 77.00 -24.62 20.03
C ASP A 349 76.75 -23.80 18.76
N ALA A 350 76.04 -24.33 17.77
CA ALA A 350 75.90 -23.66 16.46
C ALA A 350 74.78 -22.60 16.38
N TYR A 351 73.78 -22.69 17.26
CA TYR A 351 72.59 -21.84 17.32
C TYR A 351 71.86 -22.06 18.66
N ILE A 352 70.83 -21.25 18.95
CA ILE A 352 69.98 -21.44 20.13
C ILE A 352 68.91 -22.50 19.82
N THR A 353 68.91 -23.61 20.55
CA THR A 353 67.83 -24.60 20.59
C THR A 353 66.87 -24.29 21.72
N LEU A 354 65.58 -24.40 21.44
CA LEU A 354 64.48 -23.96 22.29
C LEU A 354 63.40 -25.06 22.36
N GLU A 355 62.69 -25.15 23.48
CA GLU A 355 61.45 -25.93 23.61
C GLU A 355 60.32 -24.96 23.95
N CYS A 356 59.39 -24.76 23.00
CA CYS A 356 58.43 -23.66 23.02
C CYS A 356 56.97 -24.14 23.10
N ASP A 357 56.20 -23.52 24.00
CA ASP A 357 54.74 -23.57 24.02
C ASP A 357 54.19 -22.29 23.38
N SER A 358 53.33 -22.45 22.37
CA SER A 358 52.67 -21.33 21.67
C SER A 358 51.17 -21.25 22.01
N GLY A 359 50.61 -20.05 21.96
CA GLY A 359 49.21 -19.81 22.23
C GLY A 359 48.71 -18.51 21.62
N GLU A 360 47.65 -18.62 20.81
CA GLU A 360 46.94 -17.52 20.17
C GLU A 360 45.42 -17.70 20.31
N CYS A 361 44.68 -16.65 20.67
CA CYS A 361 43.23 -16.70 20.79
C CYS A 361 42.53 -16.37 19.46
N LEU A 362 41.89 -17.37 18.85
CA LEU A 362 41.20 -17.26 17.55
C LEU A 362 39.71 -17.59 17.66
N HIS A 363 38.94 -17.13 16.68
CA HIS A 363 37.63 -17.71 16.41
C HIS A 363 37.79 -19.11 15.82
N TYR A 364 36.90 -20.06 16.14
CA TYR A 364 37.03 -21.45 15.68
C TYR A 364 37.11 -21.60 14.14
N SER A 365 36.55 -20.65 13.37
CA SER A 365 36.64 -20.66 11.89
C SER A 365 37.96 -20.16 11.32
N GLN A 366 38.76 -19.43 12.14
CA GLN A 366 40.06 -18.89 11.76
C GLN A 366 41.21 -19.89 11.98
N VAL A 367 40.94 -21.03 12.64
CA VAL A 367 41.93 -22.08 12.91
C VAL A 367 42.44 -22.68 11.57
N PRO A 368 43.75 -22.65 11.27
CA PRO A 368 44.32 -23.11 10.01
C PRO A 368 44.01 -24.59 9.67
N GLY A 369 43.03 -24.80 8.78
CA GLY A 369 42.55 -26.13 8.37
C GLY A 369 41.09 -26.42 8.70
N PHE A 370 40.33 -25.44 9.21
CA PHE A 370 38.89 -25.57 9.40
C PHE A 370 38.12 -25.60 8.06
N GLU A 371 37.58 -26.77 7.69
CA GLU A 371 36.57 -26.89 6.64
C GLU A 371 35.16 -26.94 7.28
N PRO A 372 34.22 -26.07 6.87
CA PRO A 372 32.85 -26.12 7.38
C PRO A 372 32.11 -27.35 6.83
N PRO A 373 31.15 -27.93 7.58
CA PRO A 373 30.28 -28.95 7.04
C PRO A 373 29.48 -28.38 5.85
N PRO A 374 29.34 -29.12 4.73
CA PRO A 374 28.59 -28.64 3.58
C PRO A 374 27.11 -28.43 3.94
N LYS A 375 26.57 -27.28 3.54
CA LYS A 375 25.18 -26.86 3.78
C LYS A 375 24.20 -27.96 3.35
N SER A 376 23.49 -28.55 4.31
CA SER A 376 22.68 -29.74 4.07
C SER A 376 21.49 -29.42 3.15
N SER A 377 21.55 -29.89 1.89
CA SER A 377 20.47 -29.68 0.92
C SER A 377 19.21 -30.45 1.33
N ASN A 378 18.22 -29.71 1.83
CA ASN A 378 16.93 -30.24 2.30
C ASN A 378 15.98 -30.55 1.13
N GLY A 379 16.42 -31.36 0.15
CA GLY A 379 15.65 -31.71 -1.05
C GLY A 379 14.27 -32.31 -0.75
N LEU A 380 14.12 -33.02 0.37
CA LEU A 380 12.82 -33.49 0.88
C LEU A 380 11.86 -32.33 1.17
N VAL A 381 12.31 -31.29 1.86
CA VAL A 381 11.51 -30.11 2.23
C VAL A 381 11.11 -29.35 0.97
N ILE A 382 12.02 -29.22 0.00
CA ILE A 382 11.73 -28.62 -1.31
C ILE A 382 10.61 -29.38 -2.02
N PHE A 383 10.75 -30.70 -2.16
CA PHE A 383 9.75 -31.54 -2.82
C PHE A 383 8.38 -31.48 -2.14
N VAL A 384 8.33 -31.57 -0.81
CA VAL A 384 7.09 -31.47 -0.02
C VAL A 384 6.44 -30.09 -0.18
N SER A 385 7.23 -29.01 -0.22
CA SER A 385 6.71 -27.65 -0.34
C SER A 385 6.11 -27.37 -1.73
N VAL A 386 6.78 -27.83 -2.79
CA VAL A 386 6.24 -27.75 -4.17
C VAL A 386 4.98 -28.60 -4.32
N LEU A 387 5.00 -29.84 -3.81
CA LEU A 387 3.84 -30.73 -3.85
C LEU A 387 2.64 -30.17 -3.06
N PHE A 388 2.89 -29.55 -1.91
CA PHE A 388 1.86 -28.86 -1.12
C PHE A 388 1.28 -27.66 -1.89
N GLY A 389 2.13 -26.81 -2.49
CA GLY A 389 1.67 -25.65 -3.26
C GLY A 389 0.81 -26.04 -4.47
N VAL A 390 1.27 -26.99 -5.28
CA VAL A 390 0.50 -27.53 -6.42
C VAL A 390 -0.77 -28.23 -5.94
N GLY A 391 -0.68 -29.04 -4.87
CA GLY A 391 -1.82 -29.71 -4.24
C GLY A 391 -2.87 -28.72 -3.71
N PHE A 392 -2.44 -27.59 -3.14
CA PHE A 392 -3.32 -26.50 -2.70
C PHE A 392 -4.02 -25.84 -3.89
N VAL A 393 -3.32 -25.52 -4.98
CA VAL A 393 -3.94 -24.95 -6.20
C VAL A 393 -4.98 -25.91 -6.79
N ILE A 394 -4.65 -27.20 -6.86
CA ILE A 394 -5.58 -28.25 -7.33
C ILE A 394 -6.78 -28.37 -6.39
N ALA A 395 -6.57 -28.45 -5.08
CA ALA A 395 -7.63 -28.56 -4.08
C ALA A 395 -8.52 -27.30 -4.04
N ALA A 396 -7.94 -26.10 -4.16
CA ALA A 396 -8.66 -24.84 -4.28
C ALA A 396 -9.46 -24.80 -5.59
N GLY A 397 -8.87 -25.20 -6.72
CA GLY A 397 -9.56 -25.33 -8.00
C GLY A 397 -10.74 -26.29 -7.94
N PHE A 398 -10.57 -27.49 -7.39
CA PHE A 398 -11.65 -28.44 -7.14
C PHE A 398 -12.69 -27.92 -6.16
N THR A 399 -12.28 -27.20 -5.10
CA THR A 399 -13.21 -26.62 -4.11
C THR A 399 -14.01 -25.46 -4.70
N LEU A 400 -13.41 -24.61 -5.52
CA LEU A 400 -14.09 -23.52 -6.24
C LEU A 400 -15.01 -24.07 -7.31
N LEU A 401 -14.56 -25.05 -8.10
CA LEU A 401 -15.42 -25.76 -9.06
C LEU A 401 -16.55 -26.51 -8.35
N TYR A 402 -16.30 -27.08 -7.17
CA TYR A 402 -17.33 -27.69 -6.34
C TYR A 402 -18.29 -26.64 -5.81
N LEU A 403 -17.85 -25.50 -5.28
CA LEU A 403 -18.72 -24.41 -4.81
C LEU A 403 -19.48 -23.70 -5.96
N ALA A 404 -18.94 -23.72 -7.18
CA ALA A 404 -19.58 -23.16 -8.37
C ALA A 404 -20.57 -24.14 -9.06
N LYS A 405 -20.26 -25.45 -9.08
CA LYS A 405 -21.15 -26.51 -9.60
C LYS A 405 -22.13 -27.05 -8.57
N ALA A 406 -21.81 -26.96 -7.28
CA ALA A 406 -22.78 -27.02 -6.20
C ALA A 406 -23.66 -25.76 -6.29
N ARG A 407 -24.59 -25.82 -7.26
CA ARG A 407 -25.91 -25.24 -7.09
C ARG A 407 -26.29 -25.45 -5.62
N PRO A 408 -26.73 -24.42 -4.88
CA PRO A 408 -27.40 -24.63 -3.61
C PRO A 408 -28.66 -25.46 -3.90
N GLY A 409 -28.49 -26.77 -3.79
CA GLY A 409 -29.18 -27.74 -4.62
C GLY A 409 -29.09 -29.15 -4.05
N PHE A 410 -29.01 -29.23 -2.72
CA PHE A 410 -29.61 -30.33 -1.98
C PHE A 410 -30.16 -29.78 -0.65
N ASN A 411 -31.34 -30.26 -0.27
CA ASN A 411 -32.16 -29.76 0.85
C ASN A 411 -32.56 -28.27 0.77
N SER A 412 -33.23 -27.93 -0.32
CA SER A 412 -34.68 -27.79 -0.14
C SER A 412 -35.43 -28.58 -1.21
N GLY A 413 -35.95 -29.76 -0.83
CA GLY A 413 -37.30 -30.08 -1.30
C GLY A 413 -38.19 -28.92 -0.87
N TYR A 414 -39.10 -28.49 -1.76
CA TYR A 414 -39.99 -27.33 -1.61
C TYR A 414 -39.68 -26.44 -0.39
N VAL A 415 -39.06 -25.28 -0.60
CA VAL A 415 -39.41 -24.14 0.27
C VAL A 415 -40.85 -23.75 -0.10
N ALA A 416 -41.80 -24.63 0.24
CA ALA A 416 -42.86 -24.19 1.12
C ALA A 416 -42.14 -23.45 2.26
N VAL A 417 -42.04 -22.13 2.09
CA VAL A 417 -42.43 -21.28 3.20
C VAL A 417 -43.83 -21.78 3.47
N PRO A 418 -44.10 -22.49 4.57
CA PRO A 418 -45.45 -22.81 4.91
C PRO A 418 -46.03 -21.43 5.23
N ALA A 419 -46.78 -20.87 4.28
CA ALA A 419 -47.56 -19.66 4.52
C ALA A 419 -48.58 -19.91 5.64
N ASP A 420 -48.76 -21.18 6.02
CA ASP A 420 -49.60 -21.70 7.08
C ASP A 420 -48.84 -21.96 8.42
N ASP A 421 -47.49 -21.87 8.46
CA ASP A 421 -46.67 -21.95 9.70
C ASP A 421 -45.98 -20.61 10.05
N LEU A 422 -46.25 -19.53 9.30
CA LEU A 422 -45.96 -18.18 9.77
C LEU A 422 -47.10 -17.79 10.72
N ASP A 423 -46.78 -17.37 11.94
CA ASP A 423 -47.76 -16.78 12.86
C ASP A 423 -48.57 -15.72 12.09
N ASP A 424 -49.89 -15.67 12.26
CA ASP A 424 -50.75 -14.71 11.54
C ASP A 424 -50.25 -13.27 11.74
N ASP A 425 -49.71 -13.00 12.94
CA ASP A 425 -48.99 -11.82 13.37
C ASP A 425 -47.75 -11.45 12.51
N GLU A 426 -47.00 -12.41 11.93
CA GLU A 426 -45.92 -12.16 10.96
C GLU A 426 -46.47 -11.93 9.54
N ARG A 427 -47.60 -12.56 9.17
CA ARG A 427 -48.29 -12.33 7.88
C ARG A 427 -48.94 -10.96 7.80
N ASP A 428 -49.58 -10.51 8.87
CA ASP A 428 -50.17 -9.18 8.91
C ASP A 428 -49.07 -8.11 8.91
N LYS A 429 -47.91 -8.35 9.55
CA LYS A 429 -46.72 -7.48 9.44
C LYS A 429 -46.12 -7.44 8.02
N LEU A 430 -46.33 -8.47 7.19
CA LEU A 430 -45.93 -8.47 5.77
C LEU A 430 -46.88 -7.64 4.89
N MET A 431 -48.15 -7.53 5.27
CA MET A 431 -49.21 -6.84 4.49
C MET A 431 -49.48 -5.41 4.96
N ALA A 432 -49.40 -5.13 6.26
CA ALA A 432 -49.79 -3.86 6.91
C ALA A 432 -48.85 -2.66 6.66
N GLN A 433 -47.99 -2.71 5.62
CA GLN A 433 -47.07 -1.63 5.27
C GLN A 433 -47.38 -0.94 3.94
N HIS A 434 -48.37 -1.42 3.17
CA HIS A 434 -48.88 -0.64 2.03
C HIS A 434 -49.99 0.30 2.48
N VAL A 435 -49.71 1.60 2.39
CA VAL A 435 -50.72 2.66 2.57
C VAL A 435 -51.03 3.25 1.19
N GLU A 436 -52.30 3.35 0.83
CA GLU A 436 -52.70 3.96 -0.44
C GLU A 436 -52.34 5.47 -0.44
N ALA A 437 -51.65 5.93 -1.48
CA ALA A 437 -51.03 7.25 -1.49
C ALA A 437 -51.25 7.97 -2.83
N THR A 438 -52.18 8.94 -2.85
CA THR A 438 -52.28 9.90 -3.96
C THR A 438 -51.09 10.84 -3.92
N LEU A 439 -50.41 11.01 -5.06
CA LEU A 439 -49.38 12.05 -5.23
C LEU A 439 -50.00 13.21 -6.02
N SER A 440 -49.97 14.41 -5.45
CA SER A 440 -50.34 15.65 -6.13
C SER A 440 -49.22 16.69 -6.02
N PHE A 441 -49.05 17.50 -7.06
CA PHE A 441 -47.99 18.50 -7.12
C PHE A 441 -48.48 19.78 -7.78
N LYS A 442 -48.09 20.92 -7.20
CA LYS A 442 -48.60 22.25 -7.56
C LYS A 442 -47.45 23.23 -7.76
N ASP A 443 -47.49 23.91 -8.91
CA ASP A 443 -46.53 24.94 -9.34
C ASP A 443 -45.05 24.56 -9.12
N VAL A 444 -44.70 23.31 -9.44
CA VAL A 444 -43.32 22.82 -9.24
C VAL A 444 -42.38 23.51 -10.22
N GLN A 445 -41.41 24.25 -9.66
CA GLN A 445 -40.37 24.98 -10.39
C GLN A 445 -38.99 24.56 -9.87
N TYR A 446 -37.99 24.59 -10.74
CA TYR A 446 -36.62 24.21 -10.40
C TYR A 446 -35.61 25.13 -11.08
N THR A 447 -34.71 25.73 -10.31
CA THR A 447 -33.73 26.71 -10.78
C THR A 447 -32.32 26.33 -10.36
N VAL A 448 -31.38 26.33 -11.32
CA VAL A 448 -29.96 25.99 -11.11
C VAL A 448 -29.10 27.15 -11.59
N HIS A 449 -28.30 27.73 -10.69
CA HIS A 449 -27.39 28.85 -11.01
C HIS A 449 -28.12 29.97 -11.79
N ASP A 450 -29.24 30.44 -11.22
CA ASP A 450 -30.14 31.46 -11.79
C ASP A 450 -30.80 31.11 -13.14
N ARG A 451 -30.65 29.87 -13.63
CA ARG A 451 -31.36 29.34 -14.79
C ARG A 451 -32.50 28.42 -14.37
N THR A 452 -33.73 28.83 -14.62
CA THR A 452 -34.92 27.98 -14.44
C THR A 452 -34.96 26.87 -15.50
N ILE A 453 -35.13 25.64 -15.02
CA ILE A 453 -35.18 24.38 -15.79
C ILE A 453 -36.62 23.84 -15.86
N LEU A 454 -37.46 24.13 -14.87
CA LEU A 454 -38.88 23.71 -14.82
C LEU A 454 -39.77 24.91 -14.45
N TYR A 455 -40.87 25.09 -15.18
CA TYR A 455 -41.70 26.31 -15.17
C TYR A 455 -43.16 26.04 -14.73
N GLY A 456 -43.33 25.60 -13.48
CA GLY A 456 -44.64 25.57 -12.81
C GLY A 456 -45.51 24.40 -13.25
N VAL A 457 -45.03 23.18 -12.99
CA VAL A 457 -45.69 21.93 -13.36
C VAL A 457 -46.75 21.56 -12.32
N ASN A 458 -47.92 21.12 -12.78
CA ASN A 458 -49.07 20.76 -11.96
C ASN A 458 -49.60 19.37 -12.36
N GLY A 459 -50.10 18.58 -11.42
CA GLY A 459 -50.58 17.22 -11.70
C GLY A 459 -51.04 16.46 -10.46
N ILE A 460 -51.74 15.36 -10.70
CA ILE A 460 -52.24 14.43 -9.69
C ILE A 460 -52.24 13.01 -10.26
N VAL A 461 -51.91 12.02 -9.43
CA VAL A 461 -51.99 10.59 -9.75
C VAL A 461 -52.47 9.82 -8.52
N ARG A 462 -53.51 9.01 -8.70
CA ARG A 462 -54.23 8.32 -7.63
C ARG A 462 -53.66 6.92 -7.37
N PRO A 463 -54.01 6.26 -6.25
CA PRO A 463 -53.80 4.83 -6.08
C PRO A 463 -54.40 4.05 -7.27
N GLY A 464 -53.64 3.09 -7.80
CA GLY A 464 -54.08 2.26 -8.92
C GLY A 464 -53.91 2.87 -10.31
N GLU A 465 -53.57 4.15 -10.40
CA GLU A 465 -53.26 4.85 -11.66
C GLU A 465 -51.76 4.84 -11.99
N ILE A 466 -51.45 4.83 -13.29
CA ILE A 466 -50.11 5.12 -13.79
C ILE A 466 -50.04 6.48 -14.50
N MET A 467 -49.01 7.26 -14.17
CA MET A 467 -48.69 8.55 -14.80
C MET A 467 -47.43 8.45 -15.65
N ALA A 468 -47.58 8.72 -16.95
CA ALA A 468 -46.46 8.84 -17.89
C ALA A 468 -46.02 10.30 -18.05
N ILE A 469 -44.73 10.57 -17.86
CA ILE A 469 -44.10 11.85 -18.18
C ILE A 469 -43.44 11.74 -19.56
N LEU A 470 -44.00 12.44 -20.55
CA LEU A 470 -43.59 12.41 -21.95
C LEU A 470 -43.03 13.77 -22.38
N GLY A 471 -42.21 13.77 -23.44
CA GLY A 471 -41.58 14.97 -23.97
C GLY A 471 -40.27 14.66 -24.70
N ALA A 472 -39.81 15.60 -25.52
CA ALA A 472 -38.56 15.47 -26.27
C ALA A 472 -37.34 15.26 -25.35
N SER A 473 -36.23 14.80 -25.92
CA SER A 473 -34.94 14.82 -25.21
C SER A 473 -34.56 16.26 -24.84
N GLY A 474 -34.06 16.47 -23.62
CA GLY A 474 -33.78 17.81 -23.07
C GLY A 474 -34.98 18.55 -22.47
N ALA A 475 -36.22 18.04 -22.58
CA ALA A 475 -37.43 18.73 -22.11
C ALA A 475 -37.59 18.83 -20.57
N GLY A 476 -36.67 18.29 -19.78
CA GLY A 476 -36.70 18.32 -18.31
C GLY A 476 -37.33 17.09 -17.63
N LYS A 477 -37.69 16.02 -18.38
CA LYS A 477 -38.37 14.81 -17.87
C LYS A 477 -37.73 14.20 -16.61
N THR A 478 -36.50 13.70 -16.73
CA THR A 478 -35.75 13.08 -15.62
C THR A 478 -35.51 14.07 -14.49
N THR A 479 -35.23 15.33 -14.80
CA THR A 479 -35.10 16.39 -13.79
C THR A 479 -36.40 16.55 -12.99
N PHE A 480 -37.55 16.55 -13.65
CA PHE A 480 -38.85 16.65 -12.97
C PHE A 480 -39.15 15.41 -12.12
N LEU A 481 -38.89 14.21 -12.64
CA LEU A 481 -39.02 12.96 -11.88
C LEU A 481 -38.13 12.95 -10.62
N ASP A 482 -36.87 13.39 -10.75
CA ASP A 482 -35.93 13.50 -9.63
C ASP A 482 -36.42 14.48 -8.56
N ILE A 483 -37.01 15.63 -8.96
CA ILE A 483 -37.57 16.60 -8.03
C ILE A 483 -38.85 16.05 -7.35
N LEU A 484 -39.74 15.38 -8.08
CA LEU A 484 -40.90 14.70 -7.48
C LEU A 484 -40.47 13.63 -6.47
N ALA A 485 -39.43 12.85 -6.77
CA ALA A 485 -38.85 11.86 -5.87
C ALA A 485 -37.98 12.47 -4.73
N ARG A 486 -37.91 13.81 -4.63
CA ARG A 486 -37.06 14.57 -3.68
C ARG A 486 -35.59 14.12 -3.67
N ARG A 487 -35.05 13.74 -4.83
CA ARG A 487 -33.61 13.43 -4.95
C ARG A 487 -32.78 14.70 -4.78
N ASN A 488 -31.62 14.53 -4.17
CA ASN A 488 -30.78 15.63 -3.72
C ASN A 488 -30.06 16.30 -4.90
N LYS A 489 -30.59 17.43 -5.40
CA LYS A 489 -30.00 18.22 -6.49
C LYS A 489 -29.43 19.55 -5.97
N SER A 490 -28.57 20.18 -6.77
CA SER A 490 -27.87 21.43 -6.42
C SER A 490 -28.69 22.73 -6.55
N GLY A 491 -29.83 22.72 -7.26
CA GLY A 491 -30.68 23.91 -7.45
C GLY A 491 -31.74 24.14 -6.37
N THR A 492 -32.47 25.26 -6.48
CA THR A 492 -33.64 25.56 -5.63
C THR A 492 -34.92 24.99 -6.23
N VAL A 493 -35.77 24.41 -5.39
CA VAL A 493 -37.11 23.92 -5.75
C VAL A 493 -38.14 24.89 -5.17
N HIS A 494 -39.13 25.28 -5.98
CA HIS A 494 -40.34 25.99 -5.54
C HIS A 494 -41.58 25.20 -5.94
N GLY A 495 -42.73 25.54 -5.35
CA GLY A 495 -43.96 24.76 -5.44
C GLY A 495 -44.15 23.78 -4.28
N GLU A 496 -45.22 23.00 -4.32
CA GLU A 496 -45.59 22.04 -3.26
C GLU A 496 -45.75 20.63 -3.86
N VAL A 497 -45.22 19.62 -3.16
CA VAL A 497 -45.47 18.20 -3.44
C VAL A 497 -46.20 17.61 -2.24
N LEU A 498 -47.42 17.14 -2.49
CA LEU A 498 -48.38 16.66 -1.51
C LEU A 498 -48.57 15.15 -1.65
N VAL A 499 -48.65 14.45 -0.52
CA VAL A 499 -49.06 13.04 -0.46
C VAL A 499 -50.34 12.99 0.36
N ASN A 500 -51.40 12.42 -0.20
CA ASN A 500 -52.75 12.41 0.40
C ASN A 500 -53.20 13.81 0.89
N GLY A 501 -52.90 14.85 0.09
CA GLY A 501 -53.27 16.24 0.40
C GLY A 501 -52.36 16.97 1.41
N GLN A 502 -51.38 16.30 2.03
CA GLN A 502 -50.49 16.87 3.05
C GLN A 502 -49.03 17.01 2.59
N VAL A 503 -48.32 18.00 3.13
CA VAL A 503 -46.86 18.14 2.95
C VAL A 503 -46.16 17.21 3.95
N VAL A 504 -45.58 16.13 3.44
CA VAL A 504 -44.87 15.11 4.24
C VAL A 504 -43.39 15.52 4.45
N ASP A 505 -42.79 15.15 5.59
CA ASP A 505 -41.36 15.36 5.85
C ASP A 505 -40.46 14.47 4.97
N ASP A 506 -39.21 14.88 4.74
CA ASP A 506 -38.26 14.14 3.90
C ASP A 506 -37.94 12.72 4.41
N GLU A 507 -37.90 12.46 5.73
CA GLU A 507 -37.61 11.11 6.25
C GLU A 507 -38.84 10.19 6.27
N GLU A 508 -40.04 10.75 6.13
CA GLU A 508 -41.30 10.01 5.97
C GLU A 508 -41.58 9.76 4.48
N PHE A 509 -41.37 10.77 3.63
CA PHE A 509 -41.51 10.67 2.17
C PHE A 509 -40.62 9.56 1.59
N LYS A 510 -39.37 9.45 2.05
CA LYS A 510 -38.43 8.37 1.65
C LYS A 510 -38.85 6.96 2.07
N ARG A 511 -39.86 6.79 2.95
CA ARG A 511 -40.37 5.46 3.36
C ARG A 511 -41.49 4.98 2.46
N VAL A 512 -42.33 5.90 1.99
CA VAL A 512 -43.47 5.60 1.10
C VAL A 512 -43.09 5.59 -0.39
N VAL A 513 -41.88 6.05 -0.73
CA VAL A 513 -41.38 6.15 -2.10
C VAL A 513 -40.32 5.09 -2.42
N GLY A 514 -40.43 4.45 -3.59
CA GLY A 514 -39.35 3.72 -4.26
C GLY A 514 -38.91 4.43 -5.54
N PHE A 515 -37.63 4.31 -5.92
CA PHE A 515 -37.07 4.94 -7.13
C PHE A 515 -36.21 3.95 -7.93
N VAL A 516 -36.53 3.77 -9.21
CA VAL A 516 -35.80 2.91 -10.15
C VAL A 516 -35.06 3.78 -11.18
N ASP A 517 -33.72 3.79 -11.13
CA ASP A 517 -32.86 4.51 -12.07
C ASP A 517 -33.00 4.02 -13.52
N GLN A 518 -32.52 4.79 -14.49
CA GLN A 518 -32.47 4.42 -15.90
C GLN A 518 -31.62 3.16 -16.17
N GLU A 519 -30.47 3.01 -15.49
CA GLU A 519 -29.55 1.88 -15.70
C GLU A 519 -29.72 0.73 -14.69
N ASP A 520 -29.92 -0.49 -15.20
CA ASP A 520 -29.98 -1.71 -14.39
C ASP A 520 -28.60 -2.17 -13.91
N THR A 521 -28.05 -1.47 -12.91
CA THR A 521 -26.78 -1.84 -12.27
C THR A 521 -27.00 -2.97 -11.26
N LEU A 522 -26.63 -4.20 -11.63
CA LEU A 522 -26.80 -5.41 -10.82
C LEU A 522 -25.55 -6.27 -10.90
N MET A 523 -25.25 -7.04 -9.84
CA MET A 523 -24.08 -7.95 -9.82
C MET A 523 -24.32 -9.16 -10.73
N SER A 524 -23.50 -9.31 -11.78
CA SER A 524 -23.63 -10.34 -12.82
C SER A 524 -23.56 -11.79 -12.29
N THR A 525 -22.75 -12.03 -11.25
CA THR A 525 -22.46 -13.35 -10.67
C THR A 525 -23.57 -13.89 -9.76
N LEU A 526 -24.51 -13.03 -9.35
CA LEU A 526 -25.62 -13.37 -8.48
C LEU A 526 -26.82 -13.89 -9.28
N THR A 527 -27.66 -14.69 -8.62
CA THR A 527 -28.97 -15.07 -9.16
C THR A 527 -30.00 -13.97 -8.93
N VAL A 528 -31.11 -14.03 -9.66
CA VAL A 528 -32.27 -13.16 -9.46
C VAL A 528 -32.74 -13.18 -8.00
N TYR A 529 -32.98 -14.37 -7.45
CA TYR A 529 -33.41 -14.55 -6.06
C TYR A 529 -32.41 -13.98 -5.05
N GLU A 530 -31.11 -14.24 -5.20
CA GLU A 530 -30.09 -13.73 -4.28
C GLU A 530 -30.00 -12.20 -4.31
N THR A 531 -30.16 -11.58 -5.48
CA THR A 531 -30.05 -10.13 -5.63
C THR A 531 -31.21 -9.41 -4.93
N ILE A 532 -32.44 -9.90 -5.15
CA ILE A 532 -33.63 -9.38 -4.48
C ILE A 532 -33.56 -9.69 -2.97
N LEU A 533 -33.07 -10.86 -2.57
CA LEU A 533 -32.86 -11.24 -1.17
C LEU A 533 -31.82 -10.34 -0.47
N TYR A 534 -30.72 -9.96 -1.11
CA TYR A 534 -29.77 -9.03 -0.50
C TYR A 534 -30.39 -7.63 -0.32
N SER A 535 -31.17 -7.13 -1.29
CA SER A 535 -31.94 -5.89 -1.11
C SER A 535 -32.88 -5.98 0.09
N ALA A 536 -33.68 -7.05 0.17
CA ALA A 536 -34.60 -7.30 1.27
C ALA A 536 -33.90 -7.44 2.64
N LEU A 537 -32.77 -8.16 2.72
CA LEU A 537 -32.03 -8.33 3.97
C LEU A 537 -31.41 -7.02 4.50
N LEU A 538 -31.06 -6.08 3.60
CA LEU A 538 -30.47 -4.79 3.92
C LEU A 538 -31.52 -3.71 4.23
N ARG A 539 -32.69 -3.75 3.58
CA ARG A 539 -33.73 -2.72 3.70
C ARG A 539 -34.88 -3.06 4.67
N LEU A 540 -35.30 -4.33 4.76
CA LEU A 540 -36.44 -4.71 5.59
C LEU A 540 -36.11 -4.61 7.11
N PRO A 541 -37.12 -4.40 7.98
CA PRO A 541 -36.94 -4.17 9.42
C PRO A 541 -36.17 -5.30 10.14
N ARG A 542 -35.47 -5.04 11.26
CA ARG A 542 -34.72 -6.09 12.01
C ARG A 542 -35.62 -7.15 12.64
N ASP A 543 -36.79 -6.71 13.10
CA ASP A 543 -37.83 -7.46 13.79
C ASP A 543 -38.44 -8.55 12.91
N MET A 544 -38.52 -8.33 11.59
CA MET A 544 -38.98 -9.35 10.63
C MET A 544 -38.00 -10.53 10.54
N SER A 545 -38.51 -11.75 10.77
CA SER A 545 -37.72 -12.98 10.71
C SER A 545 -37.03 -13.20 9.35
N ARG A 546 -35.92 -13.95 9.34
CA ARG A 546 -35.26 -14.34 8.06
C ARG A 546 -36.15 -15.23 7.19
N ALA A 547 -37.20 -15.86 7.74
CA ALA A 547 -38.19 -16.60 6.99
C ALA A 547 -39.17 -15.64 6.31
N ALA A 548 -39.79 -14.72 7.07
CA ALA A 548 -40.67 -13.69 6.53
C ALA A 548 -39.99 -12.82 5.44
N LYS A 549 -38.72 -12.41 5.64
CA LYS A 549 -37.96 -11.69 4.59
C LYS A 549 -37.81 -12.50 3.29
N ARG A 550 -37.68 -13.82 3.36
CA ARG A 550 -37.65 -14.69 2.17
C ARG A 550 -39.03 -14.87 1.55
N ALA A 551 -40.08 -14.91 2.37
CA ALA A 551 -41.47 -14.95 1.91
C ALA A 551 -41.79 -13.71 1.06
N ARG A 552 -41.48 -12.50 1.57
CA ARG A 552 -41.65 -11.23 0.84
C ARG A 552 -40.89 -11.23 -0.50
N VAL A 553 -39.64 -11.69 -0.52
CA VAL A 553 -38.86 -11.82 -1.78
C VAL A 553 -39.58 -12.72 -2.79
N LEU A 554 -40.07 -13.89 -2.38
CA LEU A 554 -40.79 -14.83 -3.25
C LEU A 554 -42.17 -14.30 -3.68
N GLU A 555 -42.75 -13.38 -2.92
CA GLU A 555 -43.99 -12.66 -3.26
C GLU A 555 -43.74 -11.57 -4.29
N THR A 556 -42.77 -10.68 -4.08
CA THR A 556 -42.36 -9.67 -5.06
C THR A 556 -41.96 -10.28 -6.41
N MET A 557 -41.36 -11.48 -6.39
CA MET A 557 -41.05 -12.23 -7.62
C MET A 557 -42.28 -12.82 -8.34
N ARG A 558 -43.38 -13.06 -7.61
CA ARG A 558 -44.70 -13.44 -8.18
C ARG A 558 -45.44 -12.20 -8.70
N GLU A 559 -45.47 -11.12 -7.93
CA GLU A 559 -46.03 -9.80 -8.32
C GLU A 559 -45.51 -9.36 -9.71
N LEU A 560 -44.20 -9.52 -9.94
CA LEU A 560 -43.53 -9.08 -11.17
C LEU A 560 -43.37 -10.18 -12.24
N GLY A 561 -43.93 -11.37 -12.05
CA GLY A 561 -43.88 -12.45 -13.05
C GLY A 561 -42.47 -12.94 -13.40
N ILE A 562 -41.54 -12.94 -12.44
CA ILE A 562 -40.12 -13.34 -12.61
C ILE A 562 -39.75 -14.63 -11.85
N MET A 563 -40.73 -15.37 -11.35
CA MET A 563 -40.52 -16.59 -10.56
C MET A 563 -39.88 -17.74 -11.37
N HIS A 564 -40.05 -17.77 -12.70
CA HIS A 564 -39.45 -18.77 -13.60
C HIS A 564 -37.93 -18.63 -13.75
N ILE A 565 -37.37 -17.43 -13.55
CA ILE A 565 -35.93 -17.14 -13.63
C ILE A 565 -35.26 -17.03 -12.26
N LYS A 566 -35.91 -17.48 -11.17
CA LYS A 566 -35.43 -17.22 -9.80
C LYS A 566 -33.96 -17.64 -9.54
N ASP A 567 -33.55 -18.77 -10.09
CA ASP A 567 -32.21 -19.36 -9.93
C ASP A 567 -31.26 -19.03 -11.09
N SER A 568 -31.73 -18.26 -12.09
CA SER A 568 -30.91 -17.80 -13.21
C SER A 568 -29.93 -16.72 -12.76
N ARG A 569 -28.70 -16.76 -13.27
CA ARG A 569 -27.71 -15.68 -13.07
C ARG A 569 -28.13 -14.45 -13.87
N ILE A 570 -27.86 -13.27 -13.32
CA ILE A 570 -28.11 -11.99 -14.01
C ILE A 570 -27.24 -11.88 -15.27
N GLY A 571 -25.98 -12.33 -15.20
CA GLY A 571 -25.02 -12.28 -16.30
C GLY A 571 -24.48 -10.87 -16.58
N SER A 572 -23.63 -10.77 -17.60
CA SER A 572 -22.98 -9.52 -18.03
C SER A 572 -23.20 -9.31 -19.53
N SER A 573 -22.53 -8.32 -20.13
CA SER A 573 -22.48 -8.19 -21.59
C SER A 573 -21.67 -9.30 -22.27
N THR A 574 -20.78 -9.98 -21.53
CA THR A 574 -19.91 -11.06 -22.03
C THR A 574 -20.38 -12.46 -21.61
N GLU A 575 -21.03 -12.59 -20.45
CA GLU A 575 -21.58 -13.84 -19.93
C GLU A 575 -23.10 -13.90 -20.10
N ARG A 576 -23.59 -14.94 -20.79
CA ARG A 576 -25.03 -15.14 -21.05
C ARG A 576 -25.85 -15.15 -19.75
N GLY A 577 -26.70 -14.14 -19.59
CA GLY A 577 -27.60 -13.96 -18.45
C GLY A 577 -29.09 -14.04 -18.80
N ILE A 578 -29.90 -13.34 -18.01
CA ILE A 578 -31.33 -13.08 -18.26
C ILE A 578 -31.52 -12.03 -19.36
N SER A 579 -32.73 -11.93 -19.93
CA SER A 579 -33.04 -10.90 -20.93
C SER A 579 -33.07 -9.48 -20.35
N GLY A 580 -32.95 -8.45 -21.19
CA GLY A 580 -33.01 -7.05 -20.75
C GLY A 580 -34.32 -6.69 -20.03
N GLY A 581 -35.47 -7.12 -20.57
CA GLY A 581 -36.77 -6.88 -19.93
C GLY A 581 -36.94 -7.60 -18.60
N GLU A 582 -36.38 -8.81 -18.47
CA GLU A 582 -36.30 -9.50 -17.17
C GLU A 582 -35.38 -8.77 -16.20
N LYS A 583 -34.20 -8.33 -16.63
CA LYS A 583 -33.26 -7.54 -15.82
C LYS A 583 -33.91 -6.27 -15.28
N ARG A 584 -34.72 -5.60 -16.11
CA ARG A 584 -35.51 -4.41 -15.71
C ARG A 584 -36.51 -4.74 -14.61
N ARG A 585 -37.24 -5.85 -14.74
CA ARG A 585 -38.15 -6.34 -13.67
C ARG A 585 -37.41 -6.73 -12.40
N VAL A 586 -36.19 -7.26 -12.47
CA VAL A 586 -35.35 -7.52 -11.28
C VAL A 586 -34.92 -6.21 -10.59
N SER A 587 -34.61 -5.17 -11.36
CA SER A 587 -34.33 -3.83 -10.86
C SER A 587 -35.54 -3.27 -10.08
N ILE A 588 -36.74 -3.35 -10.67
CA ILE A 588 -38.01 -2.97 -10.03
C ILE A 588 -38.25 -3.81 -8.75
N ALA A 589 -38.01 -5.12 -8.80
CA ALA A 589 -38.16 -6.01 -7.64
C ALA A 589 -37.26 -5.61 -6.45
N CYS A 590 -36.05 -5.09 -6.72
CA CYS A 590 -35.14 -4.66 -5.67
C CYS A 590 -35.63 -3.43 -4.89
N GLU A 591 -36.52 -2.62 -5.48
CA GLU A 591 -37.20 -1.50 -4.84
C GLU A 591 -38.57 -1.89 -4.27
N LEU A 592 -39.31 -2.78 -4.95
CA LEU A 592 -40.64 -3.23 -4.54
C LEU A 592 -40.66 -4.13 -3.29
N VAL A 593 -39.53 -4.75 -2.92
CA VAL A 593 -39.43 -5.55 -1.67
C VAL A 593 -39.75 -4.76 -0.41
N THR A 594 -39.54 -3.43 -0.38
CA THR A 594 -39.95 -2.57 0.75
C THR A 594 -41.41 -2.11 0.68
N SER A 595 -42.20 -2.63 -0.25
CA SER A 595 -43.62 -2.31 -0.44
C SER A 595 -43.94 -0.79 -0.51
N PRO A 596 -43.18 0.02 -1.29
CA PRO A 596 -43.43 1.47 -1.38
C PRO A 596 -44.81 1.77 -1.99
N SER A 597 -45.53 2.74 -1.41
CA SER A 597 -46.83 3.20 -1.89
C SER A 597 -46.75 3.88 -3.26
N ILE A 598 -45.70 4.67 -3.47
CA ILE A 598 -45.42 5.44 -4.68
C ILE A 598 -44.13 4.91 -5.32
N LEU A 599 -44.17 4.58 -6.60
CA LEU A 599 -43.02 4.07 -7.35
C LEU A 599 -42.66 5.01 -8.51
N PHE A 600 -41.47 5.62 -8.45
CA PHE A 600 -40.90 6.40 -9.55
C PHE A 600 -39.96 5.52 -10.40
N LEU A 601 -40.05 5.60 -11.72
CA LEU A 601 -39.11 4.93 -12.64
C LEU A 601 -38.63 5.87 -13.75
N ASP A 602 -37.32 5.98 -13.93
CA ASP A 602 -36.76 6.75 -15.06
C ASP A 602 -36.60 5.85 -16.29
N GLU A 603 -37.27 6.22 -17.39
CA GLU A 603 -37.31 5.56 -18.69
C GLU A 603 -37.32 4.01 -18.63
N PRO A 604 -38.35 3.36 -18.04
CA PRO A 604 -38.36 1.92 -17.80
C PRO A 604 -38.40 1.05 -19.08
N THR A 605 -38.60 1.65 -20.25
CA THR A 605 -38.55 0.99 -21.56
C THR A 605 -37.25 1.25 -22.34
N SER A 606 -36.30 2.02 -21.79
CA SER A 606 -35.06 2.36 -22.48
C SER A 606 -34.17 1.13 -22.69
N GLY A 607 -33.50 1.05 -23.85
CA GLY A 607 -32.65 -0.10 -24.22
C GLY A 607 -33.38 -1.43 -24.47
N LEU A 608 -34.72 -1.46 -24.42
CA LEU A 608 -35.52 -2.65 -24.69
C LEU A 608 -36.07 -2.64 -26.12
N ASP A 609 -36.19 -3.83 -26.72
CA ASP A 609 -37.04 -4.01 -27.90
C ASP A 609 -38.51 -3.79 -27.51
N SER A 610 -39.34 -3.44 -28.49
CA SER A 610 -40.69 -2.97 -28.21
C SER A 610 -41.64 -4.04 -27.65
N TYR A 611 -41.33 -5.33 -27.81
CA TYR A 611 -42.13 -6.40 -27.20
C TYR A 611 -41.80 -6.52 -25.71
N ASN A 612 -40.50 -6.57 -25.35
CA ASN A 612 -40.11 -6.55 -23.95
C ASN A 612 -40.47 -5.24 -23.23
N ALA A 613 -40.41 -4.10 -23.92
CA ALA A 613 -40.90 -2.83 -23.40
C ALA A 613 -42.39 -2.87 -23.04
N TYR A 614 -43.23 -3.45 -23.91
CA TYR A 614 -44.65 -3.66 -23.62
C TYR A 614 -44.85 -4.56 -22.38
N ASN A 615 -44.15 -5.69 -22.32
CA ASN A 615 -44.23 -6.63 -21.18
C ASN A 615 -43.76 -6.03 -19.84
N VAL A 616 -42.89 -5.00 -19.87
CA VAL A 616 -42.48 -4.26 -18.66
C VAL A 616 -43.58 -3.26 -18.26
N VAL A 617 -44.17 -2.51 -19.19
CA VAL A 617 -45.25 -1.56 -18.89
C VAL A 617 -46.53 -2.29 -18.47
N GLU A 618 -46.90 -3.41 -19.10
CA GLU A 618 -48.00 -4.27 -18.69
C GLU A 618 -47.82 -4.79 -17.25
N CYS A 619 -46.59 -5.16 -16.89
CA CYS A 619 -46.23 -5.54 -15.53
C CYS A 619 -46.44 -4.38 -14.52
N LEU A 620 -46.10 -3.14 -14.90
CA LEU A 620 -46.37 -1.95 -14.09
C LEU A 620 -47.88 -1.64 -13.98
N VAL A 621 -48.65 -1.75 -15.07
CA VAL A 621 -50.11 -1.59 -15.06
C VAL A 621 -50.75 -2.60 -14.10
N ASN A 622 -50.33 -3.87 -14.16
CA ASN A 622 -50.83 -4.91 -13.26
C ASN A 622 -50.43 -4.64 -11.81
N LEU A 623 -49.22 -4.14 -11.56
CA LEU A 623 -48.77 -3.74 -10.22
C LEU A 623 -49.60 -2.59 -9.65
N ALA A 624 -49.88 -1.56 -10.45
CA ALA A 624 -50.77 -0.46 -10.08
C ALA A 624 -52.17 -0.98 -9.74
N ARG A 625 -52.84 -1.62 -10.70
CA ARG A 625 -54.26 -1.99 -10.61
C ARG A 625 -54.57 -3.12 -9.63
N THR A 626 -53.66 -4.09 -9.46
CA THR A 626 -53.89 -5.25 -8.58
C THR A 626 -53.52 -4.97 -7.12
N TYR A 627 -52.49 -4.15 -6.88
CA TYR A 627 -51.95 -3.88 -5.54
C TYR A 627 -52.12 -2.42 -5.10
N ASN A 628 -53.03 -1.70 -5.76
CA ASN A 628 -53.37 -0.29 -5.59
C ASN A 628 -52.15 0.63 -5.37
N ARG A 629 -51.15 0.50 -6.26
CA ARG A 629 -49.90 1.28 -6.24
C ARG A 629 -50.03 2.52 -7.12
N THR A 630 -49.39 3.60 -6.71
CA THR A 630 -49.25 4.81 -7.53
C THR A 630 -47.92 4.77 -8.25
N ILE A 631 -47.92 4.79 -9.58
CA ILE A 631 -46.70 4.64 -10.37
C ILE A 631 -46.52 5.86 -11.28
N VAL A 632 -45.33 6.46 -11.24
CA VAL A 632 -44.95 7.59 -12.09
C VAL A 632 -43.69 7.23 -12.84
N PHE A 633 -43.67 7.36 -14.16
CA PHE A 633 -42.46 7.10 -14.93
C PHE A 633 -42.27 8.04 -16.11
N THR A 634 -41.02 8.33 -16.45
CA THR A 634 -40.67 9.03 -17.68
C THR A 634 -40.65 8.04 -18.85
N ILE A 635 -41.04 8.47 -20.05
CA ILE A 635 -40.91 7.64 -21.25
C ILE A 635 -40.55 8.47 -22.49
N HIS A 636 -39.85 7.83 -23.42
CA HIS A 636 -39.43 8.43 -24.69
C HIS A 636 -39.98 7.59 -25.85
N GLN A 637 -40.75 8.22 -26.74
CA GLN A 637 -41.32 7.62 -27.97
C GLN A 637 -41.95 6.22 -27.77
N PRO A 638 -42.98 6.09 -26.90
CA PRO A 638 -43.69 4.82 -26.73
C PRO A 638 -44.48 4.46 -27.99
N ARG A 639 -44.57 3.17 -28.31
CA ARG A 639 -45.52 2.67 -29.32
C ARG A 639 -46.96 2.97 -28.90
N SER A 640 -47.86 3.09 -29.88
CA SER A 640 -49.28 3.35 -29.66
C SER A 640 -49.97 2.36 -28.70
N ASN A 641 -49.60 1.07 -28.74
CA ASN A 641 -50.12 0.06 -27.81
C ASN A 641 -49.62 0.24 -26.36
N ILE A 642 -48.45 0.87 -26.16
CA ILE A 642 -47.93 1.22 -24.83
C ILE A 642 -48.60 2.52 -24.36
N PHE A 643 -48.77 3.52 -25.23
CA PHE A 643 -49.45 4.78 -24.90
C PHE A 643 -50.90 4.55 -24.45
N ALA A 644 -51.60 3.59 -25.07
CA ALA A 644 -52.97 3.22 -24.70
C ALA A 644 -53.12 2.60 -23.29
N LEU A 645 -52.01 2.26 -22.60
CA LEU A 645 -52.04 1.73 -21.24
C LEU A 645 -52.01 2.81 -20.15
N PHE A 646 -51.66 4.05 -20.48
CA PHE A 646 -51.48 5.11 -19.50
C PHE A 646 -52.83 5.65 -19.00
N ASP A 647 -52.96 5.87 -17.69
CA ASP A 647 -54.15 6.50 -17.13
C ASP A 647 -53.98 8.04 -17.16
N GLN A 648 -52.85 8.56 -16.66
CA GLN A 648 -52.49 9.98 -16.66
C GLN A 648 -51.25 10.26 -17.55
N LEU A 649 -51.22 11.44 -18.16
CA LEU A 649 -50.12 11.93 -19.00
C LEU A 649 -49.71 13.36 -18.59
N VAL A 650 -48.41 13.58 -18.40
CA VAL A 650 -47.80 14.91 -18.28
C VAL A 650 -46.86 15.13 -19.46
N LEU A 651 -47.15 16.13 -20.29
CA LEU A 651 -46.33 16.47 -21.47
C LEU A 651 -45.46 17.70 -21.17
N LEU A 652 -44.14 17.51 -21.21
CA LEU A 652 -43.15 18.56 -20.98
C LEU A 652 -42.43 18.96 -22.28
N ALA A 653 -42.20 20.27 -22.44
CA ALA A 653 -41.39 20.84 -23.52
C ALA A 653 -40.59 22.04 -23.00
N GLU A 654 -39.26 22.01 -23.13
CA GLU A 654 -38.31 23.01 -22.59
C GLU A 654 -38.56 23.39 -21.11
N GLY A 655 -39.01 22.43 -20.30
CA GLY A 655 -39.34 22.65 -18.88
C GLY A 655 -40.73 23.21 -18.61
N TYR A 656 -41.50 23.56 -19.63
CA TYR A 656 -42.89 23.98 -19.52
C TYR A 656 -43.84 22.77 -19.61
N MET A 657 -44.93 22.82 -18.84
CA MET A 657 -46.03 21.87 -18.91
C MET A 657 -47.00 22.28 -20.02
N VAL A 658 -47.09 21.46 -21.07
CA VAL A 658 -47.98 21.68 -22.24
C VAL A 658 -49.33 20.98 -22.06
N TYR A 659 -49.36 19.86 -21.34
CA TYR A 659 -50.56 19.10 -21.01
C TYR A 659 -50.36 18.33 -19.71
N SER A 660 -51.41 18.18 -18.91
CA SER A 660 -51.44 17.35 -17.70
C SER A 660 -52.86 16.84 -17.46
N GLY A 661 -53.06 15.51 -17.45
CA GLY A 661 -54.39 14.91 -17.25
C GLY A 661 -54.56 13.56 -17.96
N PRO A 662 -55.81 13.06 -18.10
CA PRO A 662 -56.06 11.70 -18.58
C PRO A 662 -55.52 11.45 -20.00
N ALA A 663 -54.72 10.39 -20.17
CA ALA A 663 -54.02 10.14 -21.43
C ALA A 663 -54.99 9.95 -22.62
N SER A 664 -56.18 9.39 -22.35
CA SER A 664 -57.27 9.21 -23.32
C SER A 664 -57.88 10.53 -23.85
N ARG A 665 -57.78 11.63 -23.10
CA ARG A 665 -58.27 12.96 -23.53
C ARG A 665 -57.25 13.75 -24.34
N THR A 666 -55.99 13.31 -24.38
CA THR A 666 -54.87 14.01 -25.05
C THR A 666 -55.19 14.33 -26.52
N GLN A 667 -55.67 13.36 -27.29
CA GLN A 667 -55.97 13.55 -28.72
C GLN A 667 -57.06 14.61 -28.94
N PHE A 668 -58.18 14.51 -28.21
CA PHE A 668 -59.29 15.46 -28.29
C PHE A 668 -58.87 16.88 -27.88
N TYR A 669 -57.99 17.01 -26.89
CA TYR A 669 -57.43 18.31 -26.49
C TYR A 669 -56.60 18.96 -27.61
N PHE A 670 -55.66 18.22 -28.20
CA PHE A 670 -54.83 18.75 -29.29
C PHE A 670 -55.64 19.06 -30.55
N GLU A 671 -56.62 18.23 -30.90
CA GLU A 671 -57.58 18.51 -31.98
C GLU A 671 -58.39 19.78 -31.69
N GLY A 672 -58.87 19.97 -30.47
CA GLY A 672 -59.63 21.16 -30.04
C GLY A 672 -58.86 22.48 -30.11
N ILE A 673 -57.52 22.46 -29.95
CA ILE A 673 -56.66 23.65 -30.15
C ILE A 673 -56.13 23.79 -31.59
N GLY A 674 -56.62 22.99 -32.54
CA GLY A 674 -56.30 23.09 -33.98
C GLY A 674 -55.16 22.18 -34.45
N HIS A 675 -54.71 21.23 -33.64
CA HIS A 675 -53.64 20.28 -33.94
C HIS A 675 -54.17 18.83 -33.98
N ALA A 676 -54.97 18.50 -34.98
CA ALA A 676 -55.47 17.14 -35.20
C ALA A 676 -54.33 16.17 -35.59
N CYS A 677 -54.28 14.99 -34.97
CA CYS A 677 -53.33 13.94 -35.31
C CYS A 677 -53.71 13.26 -36.64
N PRO A 678 -52.80 13.11 -37.62
CA PRO A 678 -53.09 12.43 -38.87
C PRO A 678 -53.49 10.95 -38.68
N LEU A 679 -54.37 10.44 -39.54
CA LEU A 679 -54.79 9.04 -39.54
C LEU A 679 -53.61 8.10 -39.72
N GLY A 680 -53.50 7.08 -38.87
CA GLY A 680 -52.41 6.11 -38.88
C GLY A 680 -51.10 6.58 -38.24
N PHE A 681 -51.01 7.83 -37.78
CA PHE A 681 -49.85 8.35 -37.05
C PHE A 681 -49.93 8.00 -35.56
N ASN A 682 -48.78 7.77 -34.91
CA ASN A 682 -48.73 7.49 -33.48
C ASN A 682 -48.93 8.80 -32.68
N ILE A 683 -50.00 8.89 -31.89
CA ILE A 683 -50.33 10.08 -31.09
C ILE A 683 -49.16 10.52 -30.18
N ALA A 684 -48.41 9.58 -29.63
CA ALA A 684 -47.27 9.87 -28.76
C ALA A 684 -46.11 10.55 -29.51
N ASP A 685 -45.85 10.14 -30.75
CA ASP A 685 -44.84 10.77 -31.59
C ASP A 685 -45.34 12.13 -32.09
N PHE A 686 -46.62 12.23 -32.47
CA PHE A 686 -47.24 13.47 -32.94
C PHE A 686 -47.12 14.62 -31.93
N ILE A 687 -47.47 14.39 -30.66
CA ILE A 687 -47.42 15.43 -29.63
C ILE A 687 -45.98 15.80 -29.22
N VAL A 688 -45.03 14.86 -29.34
CA VAL A 688 -43.60 15.13 -29.12
C VAL A 688 -42.99 15.94 -30.27
N ASP A 689 -43.33 15.62 -31.53
CA ASP A 689 -42.87 16.39 -32.68
C ASP A 689 -43.50 17.79 -32.72
N LEU A 690 -44.82 17.91 -32.48
CA LEU A 690 -45.54 19.19 -32.38
C LEU A 690 -44.86 20.14 -31.37
N THR A 691 -44.62 19.66 -30.14
CA THR A 691 -43.98 20.47 -29.10
C THR A 691 -42.52 20.81 -29.41
N LYS A 692 -41.78 19.90 -30.05
CA LYS A 692 -40.40 20.13 -30.50
C LYS A 692 -40.32 21.15 -31.65
N HIS A 693 -41.30 21.17 -32.56
CA HIS A 693 -41.41 22.21 -33.58
C HIS A 693 -41.74 23.58 -32.97
N ALA A 694 -42.68 23.66 -32.02
CA ALA A 694 -43.00 24.88 -31.29
C ALA A 694 -41.79 25.45 -30.52
N SER A 695 -40.93 24.57 -29.99
CA SER A 695 -39.68 24.92 -29.30
C SER A 695 -38.60 25.47 -30.26
N ARG A 696 -38.42 24.85 -31.44
CA ARG A 696 -37.43 25.32 -32.44
C ARG A 696 -37.68 26.75 -32.94
N THR A 697 -38.95 27.16 -33.04
CA THR A 697 -39.32 28.54 -33.41
C THR A 697 -38.83 29.55 -32.37
N GLU A 698 -38.80 29.18 -31.08
CA GLU A 698 -38.30 30.00 -29.99
C GLU A 698 -36.76 30.05 -29.99
N GLU A 699 -36.06 28.92 -30.17
CA GLU A 699 -34.58 28.92 -30.20
C GLU A 699 -34.03 29.77 -31.36
N HIS A 700 -34.64 29.70 -32.54
CA HIS A 700 -34.26 30.55 -33.68
C HIS A 700 -34.47 32.04 -33.40
N ARG A 701 -35.54 32.40 -32.68
CA ARG A 701 -35.84 33.78 -32.28
C ARG A 701 -34.87 34.29 -31.21
N ARG A 702 -34.55 33.47 -30.19
CA ARG A 702 -33.58 33.83 -29.15
C ARG A 702 -32.18 34.11 -29.70
N ARG A 703 -31.76 33.40 -30.76
CA ARG A 703 -30.48 33.65 -31.45
C ARG A 703 -30.47 34.90 -32.35
N GLN A 704 -31.62 35.58 -32.54
CA GLN A 704 -31.75 36.78 -33.37
C GLN A 704 -31.94 38.08 -32.57
N LEU A 705 -32.06 38.00 -31.24
CA LEU A 705 -32.15 39.17 -30.37
C LEU A 705 -30.75 39.67 -29.98
N PRO A 706 -30.40 40.95 -30.21
CA PRO A 706 -29.12 41.51 -29.75
C PRO A 706 -29.08 41.62 -28.22
N ALA A 707 -27.95 41.24 -27.61
CA ALA A 707 -27.73 41.44 -26.19
C ALA A 707 -27.57 42.94 -25.87
N SER A 708 -28.58 43.55 -25.27
CA SER A 708 -28.53 44.94 -24.79
C SER A 708 -27.81 44.99 -23.43
N GLN A 709 -26.64 45.64 -23.40
CA GLN A 709 -25.99 46.04 -22.15
C GLN A 709 -26.63 47.33 -21.63
N PRO A 710 -26.78 47.53 -20.30
CA PRO A 710 -27.23 48.81 -19.75
C PRO A 710 -26.10 49.85 -19.89
N GLN A 711 -26.32 50.90 -20.69
CA GLN A 711 -25.44 52.06 -20.69
C GLN A 711 -25.75 52.94 -19.47
N GLN A 712 -24.69 53.28 -18.73
CA GLN A 712 -24.75 54.23 -17.62
C GLN A 712 -24.05 55.52 -18.07
N GLU A 713 -24.80 56.62 -18.16
CA GLU A 713 -24.29 57.92 -18.61
C GLU A 713 -23.20 58.45 -17.67
N ARG A 714 -22.02 58.77 -18.21
CA ARG A 714 -21.15 59.83 -17.67
C ARG A 714 -20.49 60.62 -18.80
N THR A 715 -20.28 61.88 -18.49
CA THR A 715 -20.08 63.01 -19.41
C THR A 715 -18.60 63.28 -19.74
N ASP A 716 -18.42 63.74 -20.98
CA ASP A 716 -17.55 64.85 -21.41
C ASP A 716 -16.00 64.73 -21.50
N SER A 717 -15.57 65.07 -22.72
CA SER A 717 -14.43 65.94 -23.11
C SER A 717 -13.08 65.35 -23.55
N ALA A 718 -12.84 65.49 -24.87
CA ALA A 718 -11.62 66.02 -25.52
C ALA A 718 -10.27 65.25 -25.42
N ALA A 719 -9.38 65.25 -26.42
CA ALA A 719 -9.43 65.66 -27.85
C ALA A 719 -8.18 65.11 -28.60
N GLU A 720 -8.05 65.51 -29.88
CA GLU A 720 -6.88 65.40 -30.79
C GLU A 720 -6.68 64.06 -31.55
N THR A 721 -7.02 63.95 -32.85
CA THR A 721 -6.23 64.25 -34.09
C THR A 721 -4.91 63.48 -34.22
N ALA A 722 -4.56 62.80 -35.33
CA ALA A 722 -5.17 62.62 -36.66
C ALA A 722 -4.70 61.24 -37.27
N GLN A 723 -4.82 60.84 -38.55
CA GLN A 723 -5.19 61.54 -39.80
C GLN A 723 -5.84 60.59 -40.87
N GLU A 724 -5.39 60.63 -42.12
CA GLU A 724 -5.97 60.14 -43.39
C GLU A 724 -5.20 58.88 -43.92
N VAL A 725 -5.58 58.09 -44.95
CA VAL A 725 -5.94 58.42 -46.35
C VAL A 725 -6.62 57.21 -47.07
N SER A 726 -7.76 57.46 -47.77
CA SER A 726 -8.31 56.87 -49.04
C SER A 726 -8.26 55.34 -49.37
N SER A 727 -9.12 54.70 -50.19
CA SER A 727 -10.43 55.03 -50.82
C SER A 727 -11.06 53.86 -51.63
N SER A 728 -12.40 53.73 -51.57
CA SER A 728 -13.38 53.43 -52.67
C SER A 728 -13.31 52.19 -53.62
N THR A 729 -14.41 51.40 -53.61
CA THR A 729 -15.04 50.65 -54.76
C THR A 729 -14.24 49.55 -55.53
N THR A 730 -14.80 48.49 -56.16
CA THR A 730 -16.12 48.26 -56.82
C THR A 730 -16.45 46.74 -56.99
N LEU A 731 -17.67 46.43 -57.47
CA LEU A 731 -18.27 45.15 -57.95
C LEU A 731 -17.39 43.90 -58.27
N GLY A 732 -17.93 42.68 -57.99
CA GLY A 732 -17.61 41.45 -58.76
C GLY A 732 -17.81 40.08 -58.04
N ARG A 733 -18.76 39.24 -58.50
CA ARG A 733 -19.06 37.84 -58.08
C ARG A 733 -18.40 36.81 -59.06
N PRO A 734 -18.53 35.46 -58.93
CA PRO A 734 -18.38 34.52 -57.79
C PRO A 734 -17.74 33.13 -58.17
N ARG A 735 -17.59 32.18 -57.22
CA ARG A 735 -17.86 30.70 -57.31
C ARG A 735 -17.43 30.00 -55.99
N LEU A 736 -18.32 29.32 -55.23
CA LEU A 736 -18.91 27.97 -55.36
C LEU A 736 -18.06 26.90 -54.65
N GLY A 737 -18.54 26.03 -53.73
CA GLY A 737 -19.85 25.88 -53.06
C GLY A 737 -19.92 24.56 -52.26
N ARG A 738 -21.03 24.27 -51.54
CA ARG A 738 -21.41 22.90 -51.12
C ARG A 738 -22.93 22.78 -50.98
N GLN A 739 -23.49 21.62 -51.34
CA GLN A 739 -24.92 21.40 -51.58
C GLN A 739 -25.70 20.96 -50.33
N LEU A 740 -26.98 21.33 -50.26
CA LEU A 740 -28.03 20.72 -49.43
C LEU A 740 -28.89 19.78 -50.30
N SER A 741 -29.51 18.76 -49.70
CA SER A 741 -30.18 17.67 -50.42
C SER A 741 -31.67 17.92 -50.67
N ILE A 742 -32.18 17.37 -51.78
CA ILE A 742 -33.54 17.56 -52.30
C ILE A 742 -34.54 16.64 -51.55
N GLY A 743 -34.64 16.81 -50.23
CA GLY A 743 -35.62 16.13 -49.37
C GLY A 743 -36.42 17.09 -48.48
N GLU A 744 -35.89 18.29 -48.20
CA GLU A 744 -36.47 19.22 -47.22
C GLU A 744 -37.61 20.08 -47.79
N GLU A 745 -37.81 20.10 -49.11
CA GLU A 745 -38.79 20.97 -49.77
C GLU A 745 -40.21 20.37 -49.90
N GLN A 746 -40.40 19.07 -49.61
CA GLN A 746 -41.72 18.42 -49.69
C GLN A 746 -42.55 18.48 -48.40
N ALA A 747 -41.92 18.62 -47.22
CA ALA A 747 -42.65 18.72 -45.96
C ALA A 747 -43.42 20.05 -45.81
N HIS A 748 -42.94 21.12 -46.45
CA HIS A 748 -43.41 22.49 -46.21
C HIS A 748 -44.73 22.86 -46.94
N ARG A 749 -45.32 21.93 -47.71
CA ARG A 749 -46.58 22.15 -48.47
C ARG A 749 -47.81 21.42 -47.91
N LEU A 750 -47.65 20.60 -46.86
CA LEU A 750 -48.75 19.80 -46.30
C LEU A 750 -49.56 20.50 -45.20
N TYR A 751 -49.14 21.68 -44.74
CA TYR A 751 -49.82 22.46 -43.69
C TYR A 751 -50.31 23.82 -44.21
N SER A 752 -51.45 23.81 -44.89
CA SER A 752 -52.24 25.01 -45.18
C SER A 752 -53.74 24.67 -45.22
N PRO A 753 -54.63 25.37 -44.48
CA PRO A 753 -56.06 25.08 -44.53
C PRO A 753 -56.71 25.68 -45.79
N GLN A 754 -57.57 24.91 -46.47
CA GLN A 754 -58.51 25.44 -47.46
C GLN A 754 -59.91 24.85 -47.25
N THR A 755 -60.91 25.73 -47.35
CA THR A 755 -62.35 25.44 -47.19
C THR A 755 -62.98 24.86 -48.48
N PRO A 756 -64.11 24.12 -48.40
CA PRO A 756 -64.58 23.27 -49.49
C PRO A 756 -65.56 23.94 -50.47
N ALA A 757 -65.51 23.53 -51.74
CA ALA A 757 -66.61 23.67 -52.71
C ALA A 757 -66.59 22.57 -53.79
N THR A 758 -67.77 22.05 -54.13
CA THR A 758 -68.06 20.97 -55.10
C THR A 758 -68.76 21.51 -56.37
N PRO A 759 -69.11 20.71 -57.39
CA PRO A 759 -68.34 19.73 -58.18
C PRO A 759 -68.59 19.86 -59.72
N ARG A 760 -67.88 19.08 -60.57
CA ARG A 760 -68.35 18.39 -61.83
C ARG A 760 -67.21 18.09 -62.84
N GLY A 761 -67.24 16.92 -63.49
CA GLY A 761 -66.60 16.70 -64.81
C GLY A 761 -65.78 15.41 -65.00
N GLU A 762 -66.44 14.29 -65.31
CA GLU A 762 -65.88 13.12 -66.03
C GLU A 762 -65.98 13.33 -67.57
N PRO A 763 -65.43 12.44 -68.46
CA PRO A 763 -64.75 11.14 -68.26
C PRO A 763 -63.29 11.18 -68.86
N ASP A 764 -62.57 10.14 -69.33
CA ASP A 764 -62.82 8.70 -69.58
C ASP A 764 -61.50 7.87 -69.73
N HIS A 765 -61.66 6.56 -69.91
CA HIS A 765 -60.82 5.56 -70.62
C HIS A 765 -59.58 4.89 -69.97
N GLN A 766 -59.86 3.63 -69.57
CA GLN A 766 -59.01 2.43 -69.39
C GLN A 766 -58.37 1.93 -70.73
N PRO A 767 -57.60 0.79 -70.83
CA PRO A 767 -57.29 -0.32 -69.89
C PRO A 767 -55.75 -0.62 -69.77
N SER A 768 -55.19 -1.74 -69.24
CA SER A 768 -55.70 -3.07 -68.80
C SER A 768 -54.78 -3.77 -67.76
N PHE A 769 -55.29 -4.84 -67.13
CA PHE A 769 -54.59 -5.91 -66.39
C PHE A 769 -54.36 -7.16 -67.33
N PRO A 770 -53.76 -8.33 -66.95
CA PRO A 770 -53.51 -8.84 -65.59
C PRO A 770 -52.23 -9.70 -65.30
N ASP A 771 -51.94 -9.85 -63.99
CA ASP A 771 -51.69 -11.09 -63.21
C ASP A 771 -50.48 -12.08 -63.34
N LEU A 772 -50.21 -12.66 -62.15
CA LEU A 772 -49.83 -14.04 -61.78
C LEU A 772 -48.34 -14.51 -61.65
N ASN A 773 -47.99 -14.77 -60.38
CA ASN A 773 -47.41 -16.01 -59.81
C ASN A 773 -45.94 -16.46 -59.97
N ALA A 774 -45.28 -16.51 -58.80
CA ALA A 774 -44.78 -17.70 -58.07
C ALA A 774 -43.47 -18.42 -58.48
N ALA A 775 -42.61 -18.61 -57.45
CA ALA A 775 -41.74 -19.76 -57.11
C ALA A 775 -40.85 -20.41 -58.21
N ALA A 776 -39.57 -20.74 -57.98
CA ALA A 776 -39.11 -21.65 -56.93
C ALA A 776 -37.55 -21.77 -56.87
N THR A 777 -37.06 -22.18 -55.69
CA THR A 777 -35.86 -23.00 -55.39
C THR A 777 -34.78 -23.28 -56.46
N ALA A 778 -33.50 -23.08 -56.09
CA ALA A 778 -32.52 -24.17 -55.81
C ALA A 778 -31.14 -23.61 -55.38
N ALA A 779 -30.29 -24.42 -54.76
CA ALA A 779 -28.96 -24.02 -54.25
C ALA A 779 -27.88 -25.11 -54.46
N PHE A 780 -26.60 -24.70 -54.36
CA PHE A 780 -25.35 -25.49 -54.30
C PHE A 780 -24.84 -26.16 -55.60
N PRO A 781 -23.53 -26.55 -55.70
CA PRO A 781 -22.41 -26.40 -54.75
C PRO A 781 -21.11 -25.75 -55.31
N ALA A 782 -20.03 -25.77 -54.50
CA ALA A 782 -18.63 -25.41 -54.82
C ALA A 782 -17.97 -26.38 -55.84
N SER A 783 -16.70 -26.33 -56.26
CA SER A 783 -15.44 -25.72 -55.75
C SER A 783 -14.39 -25.73 -56.89
N ASP A 784 -13.40 -24.83 -56.91
CA ASP A 784 -12.00 -25.23 -57.20
C ASP A 784 -10.94 -24.15 -56.88
N ARG A 785 -9.68 -24.61 -56.75
CA ARG A 785 -8.47 -23.83 -56.40
C ARG A 785 -7.68 -23.45 -57.66
N ASP A 786 -6.87 -22.39 -57.59
CA ASP A 786 -5.38 -22.50 -57.62
C ASP A 786 -4.69 -21.11 -57.54
N GLU A 787 -3.37 -21.14 -57.35
CA GLU A 787 -2.53 -20.10 -56.73
C GLU A 787 -1.37 -19.68 -57.66
N VAL A 788 -1.22 -18.39 -58.01
CA VAL A 788 0.01 -17.85 -58.66
C VAL A 788 0.33 -16.41 -58.24
N THR A 789 1.62 -16.18 -57.97
CA THR A 789 2.39 -14.94 -57.66
C THR A 789 2.20 -13.71 -58.57
N PRO A 790 2.73 -12.54 -58.14
CA PRO A 790 3.84 -11.96 -58.91
C PRO A 790 5.05 -11.44 -58.09
N LEU A 791 6.17 -11.20 -58.78
CA LEU A 791 7.47 -10.78 -58.26
C LEU A 791 7.84 -9.31 -58.62
N ARG A 792 9.03 -8.89 -58.16
CA ARG A 792 9.54 -7.51 -57.94
C ARG A 792 10.62 -7.10 -58.97
N THR A 793 10.87 -5.78 -59.15
CA THR A 793 12.15 -5.02 -59.44
C THR A 793 11.81 -3.72 -60.22
N SER A 794 12.18 -2.46 -59.92
CA SER A 794 13.33 -1.75 -59.28
C SER A 794 14.37 -1.17 -60.27
N ARG A 795 14.66 0.16 -60.19
CA ARG A 795 15.96 0.82 -60.53
C ARG A 795 15.94 2.34 -60.28
N ASP A 796 16.97 2.84 -59.60
CA ASP A 796 17.39 4.26 -59.48
C ASP A 796 18.50 4.59 -60.54
N PRO A 797 19.10 5.81 -60.65
CA PRO A 797 19.91 6.46 -59.60
C PRO A 797 19.88 8.02 -59.49
N GLU A 798 20.62 8.51 -58.49
CA GLU A 798 20.98 9.89 -58.01
C GLU A 798 21.83 10.79 -58.99
N PRO A 799 22.35 12.03 -58.66
CA PRO A 799 22.69 12.61 -57.34
C PRO A 799 22.57 14.16 -57.09
N LEU A 800 22.97 14.62 -55.88
CA LEU A 800 23.31 16.01 -55.41
C LEU A 800 22.15 17.04 -55.40
N GLY A 801 21.85 17.86 -54.38
CA GLY A 801 22.45 18.23 -53.08
C GLY A 801 21.71 19.48 -52.52
N ASP A 802 21.92 20.08 -51.34
CA ASP A 802 22.71 19.79 -50.12
C ASP A 802 22.18 20.65 -48.92
N GLU A 803 22.56 20.34 -47.68
CA GLU A 803 22.44 21.10 -46.39
C GLU A 803 21.04 21.52 -45.82
N ALA A 804 20.78 21.53 -44.51
CA ALA A 804 21.37 20.84 -43.34
C ALA A 804 20.40 20.96 -42.13
N GLU A 805 20.25 19.91 -41.31
CA GLU A 805 19.42 19.95 -40.09
C GLU A 805 20.21 19.43 -38.88
N VAL A 806 20.38 20.24 -37.83
CA VAL A 806 21.21 19.94 -36.64
C VAL A 806 20.59 20.53 -35.36
N ASN A 807 20.13 19.65 -34.45
CA ASN A 807 20.06 19.92 -32.99
C ASN A 807 21.51 20.04 -32.45
N PRO A 808 21.86 20.84 -31.39
CA PRO A 808 21.21 20.69 -30.06
C PRO A 808 21.42 21.80 -28.95
N TRP A 809 20.90 21.50 -27.74
CA TRP A 809 21.39 21.83 -26.36
C TRP A 809 21.54 23.28 -25.79
N ARG A 810 20.95 23.40 -24.57
CA ARG A 810 21.49 23.99 -23.28
C ARG A 810 21.20 25.44 -22.81
N SER A 811 20.52 25.50 -21.65
CA SER A 811 20.76 26.32 -20.42
C SER A 811 20.97 27.85 -20.53
N SER A 812 20.26 28.69 -19.76
CA SER A 812 20.46 28.82 -18.29
C SER A 812 19.52 29.87 -17.63
N GLN A 813 19.47 29.86 -16.29
CA GLN A 813 18.76 30.79 -15.37
C GLN A 813 19.56 32.09 -15.13
N PRO A 814 19.02 33.17 -14.49
CA PRO A 814 18.23 33.23 -13.23
C PRO A 814 16.92 34.07 -13.35
N ALA A 815 16.20 34.59 -12.33
CA ALA A 815 16.46 34.80 -10.89
C ALA A 815 15.17 34.84 -10.01
N ARG A 816 15.26 35.46 -8.82
CA ARG A 816 14.23 35.84 -7.81
C ARG A 816 14.68 37.19 -7.16
N PRO A 817 14.16 37.75 -6.03
CA PRO A 817 12.99 37.41 -5.17
C PRO A 817 12.13 38.60 -4.60
N ALA A 818 11.00 38.28 -3.95
CA ALA A 818 10.42 38.85 -2.68
C ALA A 818 8.94 38.38 -2.54
N THR A 819 8.39 37.71 -1.50
CA THR A 819 8.25 37.99 -0.03
C THR A 819 7.39 39.24 0.29
N THR A 820 6.35 39.27 1.16
CA THR A 820 5.77 38.32 2.16
C THR A 820 4.44 38.86 2.75
N SER A 821 3.65 38.03 3.47
CA SER A 821 2.54 38.40 4.40
C SER A 821 1.25 38.99 3.79
N SER A 822 0.04 38.99 4.39
CA SER A 822 -0.56 38.52 5.67
C SER A 822 -2.07 38.22 5.43
N LEU A 823 -2.69 37.17 5.99
CA LEU A 823 -3.45 37.10 7.27
C LEU A 823 -4.69 38.02 7.45
N GLU A 824 -5.67 37.48 8.18
CA GLU A 824 -7.13 37.77 8.21
C GLU A 824 -7.62 39.04 8.97
N ALA A 825 -8.97 39.19 8.96
CA ALA A 825 -9.83 40.14 9.72
C ALA A 825 -9.87 41.58 9.14
N TRP A 826 -10.88 42.44 9.37
CA TRP A 826 -11.99 42.49 10.34
C TRP A 826 -13.34 42.73 9.59
N GLY A 827 -14.56 42.57 10.13
CA GLY A 827 -14.97 42.25 11.50
C GLY A 827 -15.74 43.37 12.22
N THR A 828 -17.01 43.65 11.83
CA THR A 828 -18.04 44.41 12.62
C THR A 828 -17.69 45.87 13.03
N GLN A 829 -18.58 46.78 13.44
CA GLN A 829 -20.04 46.88 13.62
C GLN A 829 -20.36 48.40 13.66
N LEU A 830 -21.54 48.86 13.21
CA LEU A 830 -22.07 50.15 13.68
C LEU A 830 -23.58 50.09 13.89
N TRP A 831 -23.98 49.66 15.08
CA TRP A 831 -25.34 49.83 15.58
C TRP A 831 -25.46 51.18 16.29
N SER A 832 -26.40 52.01 15.85
CA SER A 832 -27.46 52.61 16.69
C SER A 832 -27.93 53.99 16.18
N ARG A 833 -29.18 54.03 15.71
CA ARG A 833 -30.20 54.98 16.20
C ARG A 833 -31.58 54.53 15.71
N LEU A 834 -32.40 54.13 16.67
CA LEU A 834 -33.81 53.79 16.49
C LEU A 834 -34.68 55.05 16.48
N SER A 835 -35.83 54.98 15.79
CA SER A 835 -37.19 55.10 16.38
C SER A 835 -38.18 55.95 15.56
N ASN A 836 -39.45 55.51 15.63
CA ASN A 836 -40.70 56.15 15.20
C ASN A 836 -40.96 56.25 13.67
N SER A 837 -42.15 55.92 13.15
CA SER A 837 -43.34 55.28 13.76
C SER A 837 -44.36 54.83 12.68
N HIS A 838 -45.07 53.72 12.93
CA HIS A 838 -46.40 53.30 12.41
C HIS A 838 -46.89 53.70 10.99
N GLN A 839 -47.26 52.72 10.16
CA GLN A 839 -48.67 52.40 9.77
C GLN A 839 -48.78 51.29 8.70
N GLY A 840 -49.75 50.38 8.87
CA GLY A 840 -50.60 49.74 7.83
C GLY A 840 -49.98 48.85 6.72
N PRO A 841 -50.58 47.68 6.40
CA PRO A 841 -50.31 46.98 5.15
C PRO A 841 -51.11 47.60 3.98
N PRO A 842 -50.59 47.63 2.75
CA PRO A 842 -51.39 47.79 1.55
C PRO A 842 -51.86 46.42 1.00
N ASP A 843 -53.15 46.36 0.68
CA ASP A 843 -53.84 45.23 0.05
C ASP A 843 -53.33 44.89 -1.38
N PRO A 844 -53.61 43.69 -1.92
CA PRO A 844 -53.12 43.26 -3.22
C PRO A 844 -53.72 44.06 -4.40
N PRO A 845 -52.94 44.37 -5.45
CA PRO A 845 -53.48 44.97 -6.67
C PRO A 845 -54.34 43.97 -7.45
N ALA A 846 -55.47 44.46 -7.94
CA ALA A 846 -56.57 43.66 -8.49
C ALA A 846 -56.35 43.17 -9.93
N THR A 847 -57.26 42.30 -10.36
CA THR A 847 -57.49 41.85 -11.73
C THR A 847 -57.47 42.99 -12.76
N ALA A 848 -56.61 42.88 -13.77
CA ALA A 848 -56.67 43.68 -14.98
C ALA A 848 -56.91 42.77 -16.19
N THR A 849 -57.99 43.03 -16.93
CA THR A 849 -58.26 42.46 -18.25
C THR A 849 -57.34 43.11 -19.30
N PRO A 850 -56.59 42.36 -20.11
CA PRO A 850 -55.80 42.93 -21.19
C PRO A 850 -56.62 43.00 -22.50
N GLU A 851 -57.19 44.17 -22.78
CA GLU A 851 -57.48 44.56 -24.17
C GLU A 851 -56.23 45.25 -24.75
N GLY A 852 -55.82 44.86 -25.96
CA GLY A 852 -54.93 45.68 -26.80
C GLY A 852 -53.41 45.54 -26.60
N ALA A 853 -52.85 44.34 -26.77
CA ALA A 853 -51.43 44.16 -27.07
C ALA A 853 -51.21 42.91 -27.94
N ASP A 854 -51.05 43.09 -29.25
CA ASP A 854 -51.00 41.97 -30.20
C ASP A 854 -49.56 41.65 -30.65
N LEU A 855 -49.26 40.34 -30.73
CA LEU A 855 -48.08 39.72 -31.35
C LEU A 855 -46.70 40.01 -30.70
N SER A 856 -45.96 39.02 -30.17
CA SER A 856 -46.09 37.58 -30.32
C SER A 856 -45.43 36.78 -29.18
N ALA A 857 -46.26 36.11 -28.37
CA ALA A 857 -45.80 35.00 -27.55
C ALA A 857 -45.18 33.90 -28.44
N SER A 858 -44.21 33.16 -27.90
CA SER A 858 -43.67 31.99 -28.61
C SER A 858 -44.74 30.92 -28.76
N HIS A 859 -44.69 30.13 -29.83
CA HIS A 859 -45.70 29.10 -30.11
C HIS A 859 -45.88 28.14 -28.92
N LEU A 860 -44.78 27.78 -28.26
CA LEU A 860 -44.79 27.00 -27.03
C LEU A 860 -45.54 27.70 -25.87
N LEU A 861 -45.26 28.98 -25.61
CA LEU A 861 -45.97 29.74 -24.57
C LEU A 861 -47.46 29.91 -24.87
N THR A 862 -47.84 30.01 -26.15
CA THR A 862 -49.26 29.99 -26.56
C THR A 862 -49.93 28.67 -26.20
N MET A 863 -49.29 27.52 -26.48
CA MET A 863 -49.84 26.20 -26.11
C MET A 863 -49.96 26.01 -24.59
N VAL A 864 -48.98 26.50 -23.82
CA VAL A 864 -49.01 26.49 -22.34
C VAL A 864 -50.15 27.38 -21.81
N GLY A 865 -50.36 28.55 -22.41
CA GLY A 865 -51.47 29.46 -22.09
C GLY A 865 -52.84 28.84 -22.41
N GLN A 866 -52.97 28.21 -23.59
CA GLN A 866 -54.17 27.48 -23.99
C GLN A 866 -54.52 26.36 -23.01
N PHE A 867 -53.53 25.58 -22.55
CA PHE A 867 -53.78 24.53 -21.57
C PHE A 867 -54.28 25.11 -20.23
N ARG A 868 -53.63 26.17 -19.72
CA ARG A 868 -54.03 26.87 -18.48
C ARG A 868 -55.43 27.49 -18.57
N ALA A 869 -55.88 27.91 -19.75
CA ALA A 869 -57.21 28.45 -20.00
C ALA A 869 -58.27 27.38 -20.33
N SER A 870 -57.87 26.13 -20.54
CA SER A 870 -58.78 25.03 -20.91
C SER A 870 -59.50 24.44 -19.70
N ASP A 871 -60.68 23.84 -19.94
CA ASP A 871 -61.45 23.12 -18.91
C ASP A 871 -60.61 22.03 -18.22
N ASN A 872 -59.74 21.33 -18.95
CA ASN A 872 -58.83 20.32 -18.38
C ASN A 872 -57.85 20.94 -17.36
N GLY A 873 -57.31 22.13 -17.66
CA GLY A 873 -56.38 22.84 -16.78
C GLY A 873 -57.06 23.41 -15.53
N ALA A 874 -58.27 23.95 -15.70
CA ALA A 874 -59.10 24.43 -14.59
C ALA A 874 -59.54 23.27 -13.67
N GLU A 875 -59.98 22.15 -14.25
CA GLU A 875 -60.39 20.95 -13.52
C GLU A 875 -59.23 20.34 -12.72
N LEU A 876 -58.04 20.24 -13.32
CA LEU A 876 -56.85 19.74 -12.63
C LEU A 876 -56.52 20.57 -11.37
N LEU A 877 -56.55 21.90 -11.48
CA LEU A 877 -56.30 22.79 -10.34
C LEU A 877 -57.42 22.69 -9.28
N ARG A 878 -58.66 22.44 -9.71
CA ARG A 878 -59.80 22.18 -8.81
C ARG A 878 -59.62 20.87 -8.04
N GLU A 879 -59.20 19.79 -8.69
CA GLU A 879 -58.94 18.49 -8.03
C GLU A 879 -57.79 18.57 -7.00
N ILE A 880 -56.66 19.20 -7.36
CA ILE A 880 -55.54 19.43 -6.43
C ILE A 880 -55.98 20.29 -5.24
N GLY A 881 -56.84 21.29 -5.48
CA GLY A 881 -57.45 22.10 -4.42
C GLY A 881 -58.38 21.30 -3.49
N GLN A 882 -59.17 20.37 -4.04
CA GLN A 882 -60.10 19.55 -3.26
C GLN A 882 -59.37 18.53 -2.36
N GLN A 883 -58.27 17.91 -2.82
CA GLN A 883 -57.46 17.03 -1.97
C GLN A 883 -56.94 17.71 -0.70
N ARG A 884 -56.64 19.01 -0.76
CA ARG A 884 -56.18 19.79 0.39
C ARG A 884 -57.31 20.12 1.38
N ALA A 885 -58.57 19.95 0.98
CA ALA A 885 -59.75 20.30 1.78
C ALA A 885 -60.44 19.10 2.43
N THR A 886 -60.13 17.87 2.00
CA THR A 886 -60.57 16.64 2.68
C THR A 886 -59.84 16.47 4.02
N GLU A 887 -60.60 16.32 5.11
CA GLU A 887 -60.05 16.04 6.45
C GLU A 887 -59.35 14.67 6.53
N PRO A 888 -58.47 14.45 7.54
CA PRO A 888 -57.72 13.21 7.65
C PRO A 888 -58.62 12.02 7.98
N TRP A 889 -58.46 10.92 7.24
CA TRP A 889 -58.81 9.54 7.61
C TRP A 889 -60.11 9.33 8.42
N THR A 890 -61.24 9.20 7.73
CA THR A 890 -62.40 8.44 8.26
C THR A 890 -62.33 7.01 7.73
N GLU A 891 -62.15 6.03 8.61
CA GLU A 891 -62.24 4.61 8.28
C GLU A 891 -63.61 4.28 7.67
N THR A 892 -63.63 3.60 6.52
CA THR A 892 -64.81 2.85 6.09
C THR A 892 -64.95 1.61 6.94
N ASP A 893 -65.55 1.77 8.12
CA ASP A 893 -66.00 0.67 8.96
C ASP A 893 -66.93 -0.27 8.16
N ASN A 894 -66.61 -1.56 8.18
CA ASN A 894 -67.37 -2.60 7.50
C ASN A 894 -67.66 -3.79 8.44
N GLY A 895 -68.02 -3.48 9.68
CA GLY A 895 -69.08 -4.19 10.41
C GLY A 895 -68.68 -5.43 11.21
N GLY A 896 -68.67 -5.29 12.53
CA GLY A 896 -69.17 -6.34 13.45
C GLY A 896 -68.31 -6.63 14.68
N GLY A 897 -68.71 -6.09 15.84
CA GLY A 897 -68.22 -6.55 17.15
C GLY A 897 -68.23 -5.45 18.21
N GLU A 898 -69.18 -5.51 19.13
CA GLU A 898 -69.16 -4.68 20.35
C GLU A 898 -68.16 -5.26 21.38
N ASP A 899 -67.11 -4.52 21.70
CA ASP A 899 -66.72 -4.26 23.10
C ASP A 899 -65.67 -3.13 23.18
N GLY A 900 -65.65 -2.38 24.29
CA GLY A 900 -65.10 -1.03 24.32
C GLY A 900 -63.68 -0.81 24.85
N THR A 901 -63.30 0.47 24.82
CA THR A 901 -62.16 1.18 25.45
C THR A 901 -60.88 1.42 24.61
N ALA A 902 -60.32 2.63 24.80
CA ALA A 902 -59.11 3.20 24.19
C ALA A 902 -59.17 3.54 22.68
N ALA A 903 -59.73 4.72 22.37
CA ALA A 903 -59.48 5.39 21.10
C ALA A 903 -58.00 5.77 20.96
N ALA A 904 -57.27 5.08 20.08
CA ALA A 904 -55.89 5.39 19.73
C ALA A 904 -55.85 6.28 18.48
N SER A 905 -55.41 7.53 18.62
CA SER A 905 -55.22 8.46 17.51
C SER A 905 -54.05 8.01 16.62
N SER A 906 -54.35 7.28 15.55
CA SER A 906 -53.40 6.84 14.52
C SER A 906 -53.02 7.98 13.57
N SER A 907 -52.22 8.92 14.07
CA SER A 907 -51.36 9.74 13.21
C SER A 907 -50.50 8.83 12.30
N LEU A 908 -49.98 9.37 11.19
CA LEU A 908 -49.12 8.69 10.21
C LEU A 908 -47.72 8.28 10.75
N SER A 909 -47.63 7.98 12.05
CA SER A 909 -46.48 7.36 12.70
C SER A 909 -46.31 5.90 12.28
N LEU A 910 -45.94 5.68 11.02
CA LEU A 910 -45.22 4.49 10.59
C LEU A 910 -43.99 4.35 11.50
N GLY A 911 -44.11 3.50 12.54
CA GLY A 911 -43.10 3.28 13.54
C GLY A 911 -41.76 2.97 12.86
N ALA A 912 -40.73 3.75 13.16
CA ALA A 912 -39.52 3.77 12.34
C ALA A 912 -38.90 2.36 12.23
N PRO A 913 -38.91 1.73 11.04
CA PRO A 913 -38.42 0.38 10.89
C PRO A 913 -36.93 0.36 11.21
N SER A 914 -36.54 -0.41 12.22
CA SER A 914 -35.18 -0.39 12.73
C SER A 914 -34.22 -1.00 11.68
N ARG A 915 -33.52 -0.15 10.91
CA ARG A 915 -32.54 -0.57 9.88
C ARG A 915 -31.54 -1.58 10.47
N PRO A 916 -31.11 -2.64 9.75
CA PRO A 916 -30.22 -3.68 10.28
C PRO A 916 -28.94 -3.13 10.92
N SER A 917 -28.44 -3.82 11.96
CA SER A 917 -27.26 -3.37 12.72
C SER A 917 -26.01 -3.34 11.84
N TRP A 918 -24.99 -2.57 12.23
CA TRP A 918 -23.70 -2.57 11.50
C TRP A 918 -23.13 -3.98 11.36
N ALA A 919 -23.16 -4.80 12.43
CA ALA A 919 -22.73 -6.19 12.38
C ALA A 919 -23.61 -7.04 11.46
N THR A 920 -24.93 -6.84 11.47
CA THR A 920 -25.86 -7.54 10.57
C THR A 920 -25.57 -7.18 9.11
N GLN A 921 -25.49 -5.88 8.78
CA GLN A 921 -25.11 -5.38 7.46
C GLN A 921 -23.75 -5.95 7.02
N PHE A 922 -22.74 -5.97 7.90
CA PHE A 922 -21.42 -6.52 7.61
C PHE A 922 -21.50 -8.01 7.27
N THR A 923 -22.23 -8.83 8.05
CA THR A 923 -22.39 -10.25 7.72
C THR A 923 -23.12 -10.50 6.41
N ILE A 924 -24.08 -9.65 6.02
CA ILE A 924 -24.81 -9.74 4.75
C ILE A 924 -23.89 -9.35 3.58
N LEU A 925 -23.18 -8.23 3.70
CA LEU A 925 -22.26 -7.75 2.68
C LEU A 925 -21.03 -8.66 2.52
N ALA A 926 -20.53 -9.24 3.62
CA ALA A 926 -19.49 -10.27 3.60
C ALA A 926 -19.95 -11.53 2.85
N ASP A 927 -21.15 -12.05 3.13
CA ASP A 927 -21.74 -13.19 2.40
C ASP A 927 -21.92 -12.87 0.90
N ARG A 928 -22.34 -11.64 0.56
CA ARG A 928 -22.43 -11.15 -0.82
C ARG A 928 -21.07 -11.09 -1.51
N THR A 929 -20.08 -10.45 -0.90
CA THR A 929 -18.73 -10.29 -1.46
C THR A 929 -18.01 -11.63 -1.60
N PHE A 930 -18.08 -12.49 -0.58
CA PHE A 930 -17.46 -13.82 -0.62
C PHE A 930 -18.09 -14.72 -1.70
N LYS A 931 -19.43 -14.72 -1.85
CA LYS A 931 -20.07 -15.44 -2.97
C LYS A 931 -19.72 -14.88 -4.33
N ASN A 932 -19.56 -13.55 -4.45
CA ASN A 932 -19.10 -12.93 -5.70
C ASN A 932 -17.70 -13.48 -6.06
N LEU A 933 -16.75 -13.39 -5.12
CA LEU A 933 -15.38 -13.88 -5.29
C LEU A 933 -15.30 -15.39 -5.58
N CYS A 934 -16.06 -16.24 -4.90
CA CYS A 934 -16.10 -17.67 -5.19
C CYS A 934 -16.77 -18.02 -6.53
N ARG A 935 -17.54 -17.11 -7.12
CA ARG A 935 -18.20 -17.28 -8.42
C ARG A 935 -17.46 -16.64 -9.59
N ASP A 936 -16.43 -15.85 -9.32
CA ASP A 936 -15.33 -15.52 -10.23
C ASP A 936 -14.08 -16.35 -9.87
N PRO A 937 -14.08 -17.67 -10.18
CA PRO A 937 -12.92 -18.52 -9.90
C PRO A 937 -11.72 -18.17 -10.78
N LEU A 938 -11.91 -17.45 -11.89
CA LEU A 938 -10.82 -17.14 -12.83
C LEU A 938 -9.82 -16.18 -12.19
N LEU A 939 -10.29 -15.09 -11.58
CA LEU A 939 -9.42 -14.12 -10.91
C LEU A 939 -8.59 -14.78 -9.79
N LEU A 940 -9.25 -15.55 -8.92
CA LEU A 940 -8.62 -16.14 -7.74
C LEU A 940 -7.69 -17.32 -8.08
N LEU A 941 -8.10 -18.21 -8.99
CA LEU A 941 -7.24 -19.33 -9.43
C LEU A 941 -5.99 -18.82 -10.18
N THR A 942 -6.13 -17.75 -10.98
CA THR A 942 -5.01 -17.16 -11.73
C THR A 942 -3.93 -16.63 -10.79
N HIS A 943 -4.29 -15.91 -9.73
CA HIS A 943 -3.31 -15.40 -8.76
C HIS A 943 -2.58 -16.56 -8.03
N TYR A 944 -3.27 -17.65 -7.69
CA TYR A 944 -2.64 -18.79 -7.00
C TYR A 944 -1.73 -19.59 -7.94
N LEU A 945 -2.19 -19.85 -9.16
CA LEU A 945 -1.42 -20.56 -10.18
C LEU A 945 -0.15 -19.79 -10.58
N ILE A 946 -0.27 -18.49 -10.85
CA ILE A 946 0.89 -17.63 -11.17
C ILE A 946 1.87 -17.62 -10.01
N SER A 947 1.40 -17.52 -8.75
CA SER A 947 2.30 -17.50 -7.59
C SER A 947 3.09 -18.80 -7.43
N VAL A 948 2.47 -19.96 -7.63
CA VAL A 948 3.17 -21.26 -7.56
C VAL A 948 4.16 -21.42 -8.73
N LEU A 949 3.75 -21.12 -9.96
CA LEU A 949 4.63 -21.20 -11.14
C LEU A 949 5.85 -20.28 -11.00
N LEU A 950 5.62 -19.05 -10.54
CA LEU A 950 6.65 -18.03 -10.39
C LEU A 950 7.59 -18.34 -9.21
N ALA A 951 7.07 -18.92 -8.12
CA ALA A 951 7.91 -19.37 -7.00
C ALA A 951 8.87 -20.48 -7.43
N VAL A 952 8.38 -21.47 -8.20
CA VAL A 952 9.23 -22.54 -8.76
C VAL A 952 10.25 -21.96 -9.75
N PHE A 953 9.83 -21.07 -10.65
CA PHE A 953 10.74 -20.43 -11.61
C PHE A 953 11.85 -19.64 -10.92
N CYS A 954 11.51 -18.80 -9.94
CA CYS A 954 12.51 -18.05 -9.15
C CYS A 954 13.40 -18.98 -8.33
N GLY A 955 12.82 -20.02 -7.71
CA GLY A 955 13.57 -21.00 -6.92
C GLY A 955 14.52 -21.88 -7.75
N VAL A 956 14.28 -22.05 -9.05
CA VAL A 956 15.23 -22.68 -9.98
C VAL A 956 16.36 -21.73 -10.37
N LEU A 957 16.06 -20.45 -10.63
CA LEU A 957 17.06 -19.44 -10.98
C LEU A 957 18.04 -19.15 -9.84
N PHE A 958 17.55 -19.10 -8.60
CA PHE A 958 18.32 -18.81 -7.40
C PHE A 958 18.49 -20.06 -6.51
N TYR A 959 18.61 -21.24 -7.11
CA TYR A 959 18.67 -22.51 -6.38
C TYR A 959 19.91 -22.62 -5.49
N GLN A 960 19.71 -22.88 -4.19
CA GLN A 960 20.77 -23.09 -3.18
C GLN A 960 21.91 -22.04 -3.23
N VAL A 961 21.57 -20.80 -2.89
CA VAL A 961 22.51 -19.68 -2.85
C VAL A 961 23.63 -19.92 -1.83
N THR A 962 24.85 -19.71 -2.29
CA THR A 962 26.12 -19.82 -1.57
C THR A 962 26.29 -18.74 -0.50
N ASP A 963 27.17 -18.97 0.47
CA ASP A 963 27.39 -18.06 1.62
C ASP A 963 28.65 -17.20 1.39
N ASP A 964 28.74 -16.59 0.20
CA ASP A 964 29.82 -15.74 -0.29
C ASP A 964 29.29 -14.36 -0.75
N ILE A 965 30.17 -13.45 -1.18
CA ILE A 965 29.77 -12.11 -1.65
C ILE A 965 28.81 -12.18 -2.85
N ALA A 966 29.04 -13.07 -3.82
CA ALA A 966 28.10 -13.24 -4.94
C ALA A 966 26.76 -13.79 -4.46
N GLY A 967 26.77 -14.71 -3.49
CA GLY A 967 25.59 -15.19 -2.78
C GLY A 967 24.81 -14.11 -2.03
N PHE A 968 25.49 -13.12 -1.42
CA PHE A 968 24.83 -11.95 -0.84
C PHE A 968 24.15 -11.07 -1.89
N GLN A 969 24.81 -10.82 -3.03
CA GLN A 969 24.21 -10.11 -4.16
C GLN A 969 22.97 -10.86 -4.70
N ASN A 970 23.04 -12.19 -4.79
CA ASN A 970 21.92 -13.03 -5.20
C ASN A 970 20.74 -12.96 -4.22
N ARG A 971 20.99 -12.92 -2.90
CA ARG A 971 19.95 -12.70 -1.86
C ARG A 971 19.26 -11.35 -1.98
N LEU A 972 20.03 -10.27 -2.11
CA LEU A 972 19.48 -8.93 -2.38
C LEU A 972 18.65 -8.91 -3.67
N GLY A 973 19.18 -9.51 -4.74
CA GLY A 973 18.54 -9.61 -6.04
C GLY A 973 17.19 -10.33 -5.99
N ILE A 974 17.11 -11.49 -5.32
CA ILE A 974 15.84 -12.20 -5.19
C ILE A 974 14.84 -11.42 -4.34
N PHE A 975 15.21 -10.89 -3.17
CA PHE A 975 14.29 -10.11 -2.33
C PHE A 975 13.73 -8.87 -3.06
N PHE A 976 14.57 -8.18 -3.83
CA PHE A 976 14.16 -7.07 -4.70
C PHE A 976 13.17 -7.52 -5.78
N PHE A 977 13.46 -8.64 -6.45
CA PHE A 977 12.55 -9.21 -7.44
C PHE A 977 11.21 -9.64 -6.84
N LEU A 978 11.20 -10.21 -5.63
CA LEU A 978 9.97 -10.59 -4.93
C LEU A 978 9.08 -9.38 -4.64
N CYS A 979 9.68 -8.30 -4.14
CA CYS A 979 8.94 -7.04 -3.93
C CYS A 979 8.37 -6.50 -5.24
N ALA A 980 9.14 -6.52 -6.33
CA ALA A 980 8.67 -6.05 -7.63
C ALA A 980 7.48 -6.87 -8.14
N LEU A 981 7.59 -8.21 -8.12
CA LEU A 981 6.53 -9.11 -8.57
C LEU A 981 5.21 -8.92 -7.81
N PHE A 982 5.25 -8.89 -6.48
CA PHE A 982 4.05 -8.69 -5.66
C PHE A 982 3.53 -7.25 -5.71
N GLY A 983 4.42 -6.26 -5.77
CA GLY A 983 4.07 -4.83 -5.88
C GLY A 983 3.29 -4.52 -7.16
N PHE A 984 3.74 -5.01 -8.32
CA PHE A 984 2.99 -4.85 -9.56
C PHE A 984 1.77 -5.79 -9.65
N SER A 985 1.80 -6.97 -9.02
CA SER A 985 0.58 -7.82 -8.87
C SER A 985 -0.54 -7.11 -8.10
N CYS A 986 -0.22 -6.14 -7.22
CA CYS A 986 -1.21 -5.37 -6.49
C CYS A 986 -2.08 -4.44 -7.35
N LEU A 987 -1.72 -4.19 -8.62
CA LEU A 987 -2.53 -3.39 -9.54
C LEU A 987 -3.94 -3.96 -9.75
N THR A 988 -4.14 -5.28 -9.61
CA THR A 988 -5.48 -5.88 -9.74
C THR A 988 -6.48 -5.41 -8.67
N SER A 989 -6.01 -4.87 -7.53
CA SER A 989 -6.88 -4.28 -6.49
C SER A 989 -7.55 -2.96 -6.90
N LEU A 990 -7.13 -2.35 -8.02
CA LEU A 990 -7.82 -1.21 -8.63
C LEU A 990 -9.21 -1.59 -9.17
N GLN A 991 -9.35 -2.82 -9.66
CA GLN A 991 -10.57 -3.31 -10.31
C GLN A 991 -11.68 -3.67 -9.30
N THR A 992 -11.32 -4.04 -8.07
CA THR A 992 -12.23 -4.39 -6.97
C THR A 992 -13.32 -3.35 -6.72
N PHE A 993 -12.95 -2.07 -6.77
CA PHE A 993 -13.88 -0.95 -6.52
C PHE A 993 -14.35 -0.27 -7.80
N SER A 994 -13.50 -0.13 -8.84
CA SER A 994 -13.89 0.58 -10.06
C SER A 994 -15.08 -0.06 -10.77
N THR A 995 -15.18 -1.39 -10.74
CA THR A 995 -16.28 -2.17 -11.35
C THR A 995 -17.60 -2.04 -10.61
N GLU A 996 -17.58 -2.01 -9.26
CA GLU A 996 -18.78 -1.88 -8.42
C GLU A 996 -19.15 -0.42 -8.09
N ARG A 997 -18.35 0.57 -8.51
CA ARG A 997 -18.50 1.99 -8.15
C ARG A 997 -19.91 2.53 -8.34
N ILE A 998 -20.55 2.21 -9.46
CA ILE A 998 -21.89 2.71 -9.81
C ILE A 998 -22.95 2.06 -8.92
N LEU A 999 -22.87 0.74 -8.71
CA LEU A 999 -23.74 0.00 -7.80
C LEU A 999 -23.63 0.54 -6.36
N PHE A 1000 -22.40 0.79 -5.88
CA PHE A 1000 -22.19 1.39 -4.56
C PHE A 1000 -22.80 2.79 -4.45
N MET A 1001 -22.67 3.64 -5.47
CA MET A 1001 -23.30 4.98 -5.47
C MET A 1001 -24.82 4.88 -5.37
N ARG A 1002 -25.46 4.00 -6.14
CA ARG A 1002 -26.91 3.77 -6.09
C ARG A 1002 -27.37 3.21 -4.75
N GLU A 1003 -26.77 2.11 -4.28
CA GLU A 1003 -27.13 1.49 -2.99
C GLU A 1003 -26.93 2.47 -1.82
N ARG A 1004 -25.95 3.39 -1.92
CA ARG A 1004 -25.75 4.48 -0.96
C ARG A 1004 -26.81 5.59 -1.08
N ALA A 1005 -27.24 5.97 -2.29
CA ALA A 1005 -28.31 6.95 -2.50
C ALA A 1005 -29.65 6.47 -1.94
N ASN A 1006 -29.99 5.20 -2.18
CA ASN A 1006 -31.20 4.54 -1.69
C ASN A 1006 -31.06 4.03 -0.23
N GLY A 1007 -29.94 4.32 0.45
CA GLY A 1007 -29.78 4.09 1.89
C GLY A 1007 -29.66 2.63 2.35
N TYR A 1008 -29.19 1.70 1.49
CA TYR A 1008 -29.12 0.26 1.77
C TYR A 1008 -28.20 -0.09 2.96
N TYR A 1009 -27.07 0.60 3.12
CA TYR A 1009 -26.08 0.34 4.17
C TYR A 1009 -25.17 1.54 4.43
N ALA A 1010 -24.44 1.53 5.55
CA ALA A 1010 -23.41 2.53 5.83
C ALA A 1010 -22.12 2.27 4.98
N PRO A 1011 -21.47 3.32 4.44
CA PRO A 1011 -20.26 3.18 3.62
C PRO A 1011 -19.11 2.41 4.29
N LEU A 1012 -18.94 2.59 5.61
CA LEU A 1012 -17.94 1.86 6.40
C LEU A 1012 -18.16 0.34 6.33
N THR A 1013 -19.42 -0.10 6.37
CA THR A 1013 -19.76 -1.52 6.37
C THR A 1013 -19.38 -2.19 5.05
N TYR A 1014 -19.62 -1.52 3.93
CA TYR A 1014 -19.20 -1.96 2.59
C TYR A 1014 -17.67 -1.99 2.48
N PHE A 1015 -17.00 -0.92 2.91
CA PHE A 1015 -15.53 -0.83 2.85
C PHE A 1015 -14.87 -1.96 3.66
N CYS A 1016 -15.29 -2.18 4.90
CA CYS A 1016 -14.79 -3.26 5.74
C CYS A 1016 -15.09 -4.65 5.13
N SER A 1017 -16.29 -4.89 4.59
CA SER A 1017 -16.61 -6.20 3.98
C SER A 1017 -15.75 -6.49 2.75
N LYS A 1018 -15.48 -5.46 1.94
CA LYS A 1018 -14.58 -5.55 0.78
C LYS A 1018 -13.13 -5.79 1.20
N VAL A 1019 -12.60 -4.97 2.12
CA VAL A 1019 -11.23 -5.12 2.64
C VAL A 1019 -11.00 -6.53 3.20
N VAL A 1020 -11.89 -7.04 4.04
CA VAL A 1020 -11.68 -8.37 4.67
C VAL A 1020 -11.82 -9.51 3.67
N PHE A 1021 -12.87 -9.54 2.83
CA PHE A 1021 -13.19 -10.71 2.02
C PHE A 1021 -12.60 -10.71 0.61
N ASP A 1022 -12.11 -9.58 0.11
CA ASP A 1022 -11.42 -9.48 -1.18
C ASP A 1022 -9.89 -9.46 -1.02
N ILE A 1023 -9.36 -8.63 -0.10
CA ILE A 1023 -7.91 -8.49 0.08
C ILE A 1023 -7.31 -9.75 0.72
N PHE A 1024 -7.96 -10.36 1.72
CA PHE A 1024 -7.36 -11.53 2.39
C PHE A 1024 -7.10 -12.71 1.43
N PRO A 1025 -8.09 -13.22 0.65
CA PRO A 1025 -7.85 -14.36 -0.23
C PRO A 1025 -6.89 -14.05 -1.37
N LEU A 1026 -6.88 -12.81 -1.89
CA LEU A 1026 -6.06 -12.40 -3.03
C LEU A 1026 -4.67 -11.83 -2.67
N ARG A 1027 -4.42 -11.45 -1.41
CA ARG A 1027 -3.15 -10.81 -0.98
C ARG A 1027 -2.42 -11.48 0.18
N VAL A 1028 -3.05 -12.36 0.97
CA VAL A 1028 -2.37 -13.11 2.03
C VAL A 1028 -1.96 -14.50 1.56
N ILE A 1029 -2.88 -15.22 0.92
CA ILE A 1029 -2.65 -16.61 0.48
C ILE A 1029 -1.55 -16.73 -0.61
N PRO A 1030 -1.49 -15.89 -1.67
CA PRO A 1030 -0.49 -16.09 -2.72
C PRO A 1030 0.96 -15.85 -2.23
N PRO A 1031 1.30 -14.78 -1.47
CA PRO A 1031 2.64 -14.64 -0.88
C PRO A 1031 3.00 -15.74 0.11
N PHE A 1032 2.03 -16.27 0.86
CA PHE A 1032 2.26 -17.40 1.77
C PHE A 1032 2.66 -18.68 1.00
N LEU A 1033 1.91 -19.03 -0.05
CA LEU A 1033 2.23 -20.17 -0.92
C LEU A 1033 3.58 -19.98 -1.64
N PHE A 1034 3.83 -18.77 -2.12
CA PHE A 1034 5.08 -18.41 -2.77
C PHE A 1034 6.27 -18.57 -1.80
N GLY A 1035 6.16 -18.01 -0.59
CA GLY A 1035 7.17 -18.09 0.45
C GLY A 1035 7.51 -19.52 0.85
N LEU A 1036 6.49 -20.36 1.04
CA LEU A 1036 6.64 -21.78 1.39
C LEU A 1036 7.46 -22.57 0.33
N ILE A 1037 7.30 -22.25 -0.95
CA ILE A 1037 8.06 -22.88 -2.04
C ILE A 1037 9.46 -22.28 -2.16
N ILE A 1038 9.58 -20.95 -2.23
CA ILE A 1038 10.85 -20.32 -2.61
C ILE A 1038 11.91 -20.40 -1.50
N TYR A 1039 11.50 -20.28 -0.23
CA TYR A 1039 12.42 -20.20 0.90
C TYR A 1039 13.35 -21.43 1.00
N PRO A 1040 12.83 -22.69 0.95
CA PRO A 1040 13.70 -23.87 0.93
C PRO A 1040 14.41 -24.08 -0.43
N MET A 1041 13.86 -23.61 -1.56
CA MET A 1041 14.53 -23.74 -2.87
C MET A 1041 15.79 -22.86 -2.97
N VAL A 1042 15.70 -21.62 -2.46
CA VAL A 1042 16.80 -20.66 -2.47
C VAL A 1042 17.89 -21.02 -1.45
N GLY A 1043 17.57 -21.81 -0.43
CA GLY A 1043 18.55 -22.16 0.62
C GLY A 1043 18.82 -21.01 1.59
N LEU A 1044 17.78 -20.22 1.89
CA LEU A 1044 17.77 -19.18 2.94
C LEU A 1044 17.96 -19.82 4.33
N VAL A 1045 18.28 -19.00 5.35
CA VAL A 1045 18.64 -19.47 6.70
C VAL A 1045 17.58 -20.44 7.28
N PRO A 1046 17.93 -21.69 7.64
CA PRO A 1046 16.94 -22.64 8.10
C PRO A 1046 16.43 -22.29 9.50
N GLY A 1047 15.12 -22.05 9.63
CA GLY A 1047 14.46 -21.86 10.92
C GLY A 1047 13.00 -21.44 10.77
N VAL A 1048 12.12 -21.98 11.62
CA VAL A 1048 10.68 -21.62 11.59
C VAL A 1048 10.48 -20.13 11.90
N GLU A 1049 11.30 -19.58 12.78
CA GLU A 1049 11.27 -18.15 13.13
C GLU A 1049 11.70 -17.25 11.96
N HIS A 1050 12.86 -17.53 11.32
CA HIS A 1050 13.33 -16.76 10.17
C HIS A 1050 12.36 -16.86 8.97
N PHE A 1051 11.77 -18.04 8.75
CA PHE A 1051 10.70 -18.24 7.76
C PHE A 1051 9.45 -17.43 8.09
N ALA A 1052 8.94 -17.48 9.33
CA ALA A 1052 7.76 -16.73 9.74
C ALA A 1052 7.98 -15.21 9.64
N ARG A 1053 9.17 -14.72 10.01
CA ARG A 1053 9.59 -13.33 9.85
C ARG A 1053 9.62 -12.90 8.39
N PHE A 1054 10.19 -13.71 7.49
CA PHE A 1054 10.22 -13.46 6.05
C PHE A 1054 8.81 -13.41 5.45
N VAL A 1055 7.97 -14.42 5.71
CA VAL A 1055 6.58 -14.48 5.21
C VAL A 1055 5.74 -13.32 5.74
N THR A 1056 5.94 -12.92 7.00
CA THR A 1056 5.25 -11.76 7.60
C THR A 1056 5.59 -10.46 6.87
N VAL A 1057 6.87 -10.20 6.59
CA VAL A 1057 7.28 -9.02 5.80
C VAL A 1057 6.70 -9.07 4.40
N LEU A 1058 6.75 -10.22 3.71
CA LEU A 1058 6.25 -10.37 2.35
C LEU A 1058 4.72 -10.16 2.26
N VAL A 1059 3.97 -10.66 3.23
CA VAL A 1059 2.51 -10.44 3.34
C VAL A 1059 2.20 -8.98 3.66
N LEU A 1060 2.89 -8.35 4.63
CA LEU A 1060 2.68 -6.95 4.98
C LEU A 1060 3.00 -5.99 3.82
N PHE A 1061 4.09 -6.26 3.08
CA PHE A 1061 4.42 -5.54 1.86
C PHE A 1061 3.29 -5.63 0.82
N ASN A 1062 2.78 -6.83 0.56
CA ASN A 1062 1.70 -7.05 -0.41
C ASN A 1062 0.38 -6.40 0.04
N LEU A 1063 0.09 -6.38 1.34
CA LEU A 1063 -1.06 -5.66 1.92
C LEU A 1063 -0.91 -4.14 1.78
N ALA A 1064 0.27 -3.58 2.10
CA ALA A 1064 0.56 -2.16 1.96
C ALA A 1064 0.46 -1.70 0.50
N ALA A 1065 1.10 -2.41 -0.44
CA ALA A 1065 1.00 -2.14 -1.87
C ALA A 1065 -0.47 -2.22 -2.38
N ALA A 1066 -1.22 -3.24 -1.96
CA ALA A 1066 -2.65 -3.36 -2.30
C ALA A 1066 -3.49 -2.20 -1.74
N SER A 1067 -3.19 -1.70 -0.53
CA SER A 1067 -3.90 -0.56 0.06
C SER A 1067 -3.64 0.76 -0.66
N ILE A 1068 -2.41 0.98 -1.16
CA ILE A 1068 -2.07 2.13 -2.02
C ILE A 1068 -2.86 2.06 -3.33
N CYS A 1069 -2.83 0.91 -4.01
CA CYS A 1069 -3.60 0.69 -5.23
C CYS A 1069 -5.11 0.89 -4.99
N LEU A 1070 -5.69 0.31 -3.94
CA LEU A 1070 -7.11 0.50 -3.58
C LEU A 1070 -7.45 1.98 -3.34
N CYS A 1071 -6.58 2.71 -2.63
CA CYS A 1071 -6.74 4.14 -2.40
C CYS A 1071 -6.82 4.91 -3.72
N ILE A 1072 -5.88 4.68 -4.64
CA ILE A 1072 -5.86 5.31 -5.97
C ILE A 1072 -7.12 4.94 -6.77
N GLY A 1073 -7.57 3.68 -6.72
CA GLY A 1073 -8.78 3.21 -7.40
C GLY A 1073 -10.09 3.85 -6.89
N ILE A 1074 -10.12 4.31 -5.65
CA ILE A 1074 -11.26 5.07 -5.08
C ILE A 1074 -11.19 6.54 -5.50
N LEU A 1075 -10.00 7.15 -5.42
CA LEU A 1075 -9.77 8.56 -5.76
C LEU A 1075 -9.99 8.84 -7.26
N CYS A 1076 -9.43 8.00 -8.14
CA CYS A 1076 -9.58 8.11 -9.58
C CYS A 1076 -10.97 7.61 -10.03
N ARG A 1077 -11.58 8.28 -11.01
CA ARG A 1077 -12.84 7.83 -11.64
C ARG A 1077 -12.63 6.82 -12.76
N GLU A 1078 -11.56 7.02 -13.53
CA GLU A 1078 -11.24 6.25 -14.72
C GLU A 1078 -10.18 5.19 -14.42
N LEU A 1079 -10.43 3.93 -14.82
CA LEU A 1079 -9.55 2.80 -14.48
C LEU A 1079 -8.19 2.93 -15.17
N SER A 1080 -8.18 3.39 -16.42
CA SER A 1080 -6.94 3.60 -17.20
C SER A 1080 -6.01 4.62 -16.53
N VAL A 1081 -6.57 5.71 -15.98
CA VAL A 1081 -5.80 6.73 -15.25
C VAL A 1081 -5.29 6.18 -13.92
N ALA A 1082 -6.12 5.40 -13.22
CA ALA A 1082 -5.75 4.78 -11.95
C ALA A 1082 -4.60 3.76 -12.11
N ASN A 1083 -4.63 2.96 -13.19
CA ASN A 1083 -3.57 2.01 -13.55
C ASN A 1083 -2.25 2.74 -13.83
N LEU A 1084 -2.28 3.80 -14.64
CA LEU A 1084 -1.09 4.60 -14.99
C LEU A 1084 -0.44 5.20 -13.75
N LEU A 1085 -1.24 5.86 -12.90
CA LEU A 1085 -0.78 6.50 -11.68
C LEU A 1085 -0.22 5.49 -10.67
N SER A 1086 -0.89 4.36 -10.47
CA SER A 1086 -0.44 3.31 -9.54
C SER A 1086 0.86 2.65 -10.02
N SER A 1087 0.98 2.39 -11.32
CA SER A 1087 2.20 1.82 -11.91
C SER A 1087 3.39 2.76 -11.75
N LEU A 1088 3.19 4.07 -11.96
CA LEU A 1088 4.22 5.09 -11.75
C LEU A 1088 4.64 5.20 -10.27
N ILE A 1089 3.68 5.17 -9.34
CA ILE A 1089 3.97 5.23 -7.89
C ILE A 1089 4.71 3.98 -7.43
N MET A 1090 4.34 2.78 -7.91
CA MET A 1090 5.07 1.53 -7.59
C MET A 1090 6.48 1.55 -8.18
N LEU A 1091 6.66 1.99 -9.43
CA LEU A 1091 7.98 2.13 -10.05
C LEU A 1091 8.88 3.13 -9.31
N PHE A 1092 8.33 4.27 -8.90
CA PHE A 1092 9.07 5.26 -8.12
C PHE A 1092 9.41 4.75 -6.72
N SER A 1093 8.49 4.05 -6.04
CA SER A 1093 8.79 3.40 -4.76
C SER A 1093 9.92 2.36 -4.92
N MET A 1094 9.90 1.55 -5.97
CA MET A 1094 10.93 0.56 -6.29
C MET A 1094 12.32 1.20 -6.49
N LEU A 1095 12.40 2.37 -7.15
CA LEU A 1095 13.65 3.12 -7.32
C LEU A 1095 14.30 3.51 -5.98
N PHE A 1096 13.49 3.94 -5.00
CA PHE A 1096 13.95 4.31 -3.66
C PHE A 1096 14.02 3.13 -2.68
N GLY A 1097 14.01 1.88 -3.17
CA GLY A 1097 14.03 0.65 -2.35
C GLY A 1097 15.38 0.28 -1.71
N GLY A 1098 16.42 1.13 -1.81
CA GLY A 1098 17.73 0.89 -1.20
C GLY A 1098 18.71 0.04 -2.01
N LEU A 1099 18.26 -0.73 -3.01
CA LEU A 1099 19.16 -1.50 -3.89
C LEU A 1099 19.66 -0.70 -5.11
N LEU A 1100 18.76 -0.01 -5.82
CA LEU A 1100 19.10 0.72 -7.06
C LEU A 1100 19.78 2.07 -6.80
N LEU A 1101 19.65 2.59 -5.58
CA LEU A 1101 20.05 3.92 -5.16
C LEU A 1101 20.51 3.76 -3.69
N ASN A 1102 21.80 3.95 -3.41
CA ASN A 1102 22.35 3.82 -2.06
C ASN A 1102 21.72 4.87 -1.13
N LYS A 1103 21.22 4.43 0.03
CA LYS A 1103 20.49 5.24 1.01
C LYS A 1103 21.29 6.45 1.51
N GLU A 1104 22.61 6.34 1.60
CA GLU A 1104 23.49 7.39 2.11
C GLU A 1104 23.83 8.48 1.08
N SER A 1105 23.78 8.16 -0.22
CA SER A 1105 24.03 9.14 -1.29
C SER A 1105 22.81 9.97 -1.67
N ILE A 1106 21.65 9.72 -1.06
CA ILE A 1106 20.41 10.49 -1.28
C ILE A 1106 20.56 11.90 -0.66
N PRO A 1107 20.43 12.99 -1.46
CA PRO A 1107 20.41 14.34 -0.92
C PRO A 1107 19.28 14.53 0.10
N PHE A 1108 19.55 15.22 1.21
CA PHE A 1108 18.61 15.42 2.31
C PHE A 1108 17.18 15.80 1.87
N TYR A 1109 17.04 16.66 0.86
CA TYR A 1109 15.75 17.14 0.36
C TYR A 1109 14.94 16.10 -0.43
N LEU A 1110 15.53 14.96 -0.83
CA LEU A 1110 14.83 13.81 -1.45
C LEU A 1110 14.65 12.62 -0.49
N ARG A 1111 15.25 12.65 0.70
CA ARG A 1111 15.24 11.52 1.65
C ARG A 1111 13.83 11.07 2.05
N PHE A 1112 12.87 11.99 2.11
CA PHE A 1112 11.47 11.68 2.40
C PHE A 1112 10.82 10.72 1.38
N PHE A 1113 11.33 10.63 0.14
CA PHE A 1113 10.85 9.65 -0.84
C PHE A 1113 11.32 8.22 -0.54
N ASN A 1114 12.48 8.06 0.11
CA ASN A 1114 12.91 6.78 0.68
C ASN A 1114 12.03 6.38 1.88
N ASP A 1115 11.68 7.33 2.74
CA ASP A 1115 10.77 7.11 3.87
C ASP A 1115 9.31 6.83 3.44
N LEU A 1116 8.92 7.27 2.24
CA LEU A 1116 7.60 6.97 1.64
C LEU A 1116 7.58 5.63 0.88
N SER A 1117 8.73 4.97 0.69
CA SER A 1117 8.82 3.75 -0.11
C SER A 1117 8.48 2.48 0.68
N VAL A 1118 7.43 1.77 0.24
CA VAL A 1118 7.09 0.44 0.78
C VAL A 1118 8.20 -0.58 0.51
N PHE A 1119 8.89 -0.45 -0.62
CA PHE A 1119 9.99 -1.33 -1.02
C PHE A 1119 11.18 -1.22 -0.07
N ASN A 1120 11.53 0.00 0.36
CA ASN A 1120 12.65 0.28 1.26
C ASN A 1120 12.55 -0.55 2.56
N TYR A 1121 11.42 -0.42 3.26
CA TYR A 1121 11.17 -1.14 4.52
C TYR A 1121 11.06 -2.66 4.33
N ALA A 1122 10.45 -3.13 3.25
CA ALA A 1122 10.34 -4.56 2.98
C ALA A 1122 11.70 -5.20 2.67
N LEU A 1123 12.57 -4.48 1.95
CA LEU A 1123 13.90 -4.97 1.59
C LEU A 1123 14.84 -4.94 2.78
N GLU A 1124 14.89 -3.84 3.55
CA GLU A 1124 15.66 -3.74 4.78
C GLU A 1124 15.24 -4.83 5.78
N ALA A 1125 13.95 -5.03 6.02
CA ALA A 1125 13.47 -6.08 6.93
C ALA A 1125 13.77 -7.52 6.43
N MET A 1126 13.67 -7.81 5.14
CA MET A 1126 14.02 -9.15 4.62
C MET A 1126 15.53 -9.43 4.68
N ILE A 1127 16.37 -8.49 4.25
CA ILE A 1127 17.83 -8.70 4.23
C ILE A 1127 18.41 -8.76 5.66
N VAL A 1128 17.89 -7.95 6.59
CA VAL A 1128 18.29 -8.02 8.02
C VAL A 1128 17.88 -9.36 8.65
N ASN A 1129 16.73 -9.91 8.29
CA ASN A 1129 16.29 -11.22 8.81
C ASN A 1129 17.14 -12.42 8.30
N GLU A 1130 17.70 -12.32 7.09
CA GLU A 1130 18.54 -13.34 6.47
C GLU A 1130 20.02 -13.19 6.85
N VAL A 1131 20.58 -11.97 6.77
CA VAL A 1131 22.04 -11.76 6.74
C VAL A 1131 22.64 -11.41 8.10
N LYS A 1132 21.84 -10.95 9.08
CA LYS A 1132 22.34 -10.48 10.39
C LYS A 1132 23.26 -11.47 11.12
N TYR A 1133 23.03 -12.77 10.96
CA TYR A 1133 23.79 -13.84 11.63
C TYR A 1133 24.61 -14.70 10.65
N LEU A 1134 24.73 -14.29 9.38
CA LEU A 1134 25.59 -14.96 8.41
C LEU A 1134 27.00 -14.37 8.46
N GLN A 1135 28.00 -15.26 8.40
CA GLN A 1135 29.37 -14.91 8.00
C GLN A 1135 29.48 -15.21 6.50
N LEU A 1136 29.99 -14.25 5.73
CA LEU A 1136 30.09 -14.32 4.27
C LEU A 1136 31.55 -14.42 3.86
N ARG A 1137 31.87 -15.40 3.02
CA ARG A 1137 33.24 -15.68 2.59
C ARG A 1137 33.69 -14.75 1.46
N GLU A 1138 34.79 -14.04 1.68
CA GLU A 1138 35.55 -13.32 0.65
C GLU A 1138 36.87 -14.05 0.39
N LYS A 1139 37.15 -14.40 -0.89
CA LYS A 1139 38.48 -14.86 -1.30
C LYS A 1139 39.30 -13.67 -1.77
N LYS A 1140 40.30 -13.27 -0.97
CA LYS A 1140 41.17 -12.13 -1.28
C LYS A 1140 42.62 -12.52 -1.07
N PHE A 1141 43.48 -12.23 -2.04
CA PHE A 1141 44.92 -12.56 -2.01
C PHE A 1141 45.25 -14.05 -1.72
N GLY A 1142 44.34 -14.98 -2.02
CA GLY A 1142 44.51 -16.41 -1.74
C GLY A 1142 44.02 -16.87 -0.35
N LEU A 1143 43.59 -15.94 0.51
CA LEU A 1143 43.02 -16.22 1.83
C LEU A 1143 41.49 -16.22 1.78
N GLU A 1144 40.84 -17.10 2.56
CA GLU A 1144 39.39 -17.05 2.82
C GLU A 1144 39.15 -16.21 4.08
N ILE A 1145 38.51 -15.04 3.93
CA ILE A 1145 38.17 -14.13 5.03
C ILE A 1145 36.65 -14.23 5.28
N ASP A 1146 36.25 -14.58 6.50
CA ASP A 1146 34.85 -14.55 6.93
C ASP A 1146 34.46 -13.12 7.35
N VAL A 1147 33.62 -12.45 6.56
CA VAL A 1147 33.11 -11.09 6.86
C VAL A 1147 31.74 -11.18 7.54
N PRO A 1148 31.52 -10.56 8.72
CA PRO A 1148 30.21 -10.52 9.36
C PRO A 1148 29.17 -9.80 8.49
N GLY A 1149 28.01 -10.43 8.28
CA GLY A 1149 26.93 -9.87 7.46
C GLY A 1149 26.40 -8.51 7.95
N ALA A 1150 26.49 -8.23 9.26
CA ALA A 1150 26.15 -6.93 9.84
C ALA A 1150 27.03 -5.78 9.30
N THR A 1151 28.32 -6.03 9.08
CA THR A 1151 29.25 -5.05 8.48
C THR A 1151 28.84 -4.75 7.05
N ILE A 1152 28.54 -5.77 6.25
CA ILE A 1152 28.10 -5.62 4.86
C ILE A 1152 26.77 -4.87 4.79
N LEU A 1153 25.80 -5.15 5.67
CA LEU A 1153 24.54 -4.40 5.75
C LEU A 1153 24.78 -2.90 5.94
N SER A 1154 25.73 -2.52 6.80
CA SER A 1154 26.05 -1.11 7.06
C SER A 1154 26.60 -0.40 5.82
N THR A 1155 27.43 -1.06 5.00
CA THR A 1155 27.97 -0.52 3.74
C THR A 1155 26.89 -0.17 2.70
N PHE A 1156 25.75 -0.87 2.74
CA PHE A 1156 24.58 -0.58 1.89
C PHE A 1156 23.58 0.41 2.53
N GLY A 1157 23.89 0.95 3.73
CA GLY A 1157 23.02 1.85 4.48
C GLY A 1157 21.84 1.17 5.19
N PHE A 1158 21.86 -0.16 5.33
CA PHE A 1158 20.85 -0.92 6.08
C PHE A 1158 21.25 -1.11 7.54
N ASN A 1159 20.29 -0.99 8.47
CA ASN A 1159 20.57 -1.11 9.90
C ASN A 1159 20.14 -2.50 10.44
N ALA A 1160 21.08 -3.27 10.98
CA ALA A 1160 20.85 -4.62 11.53
C ALA A 1160 19.90 -4.68 12.76
N LEU A 1161 19.46 -3.54 13.28
CA LEU A 1161 18.48 -3.42 14.37
C LEU A 1161 17.08 -3.00 13.88
N ASN A 1162 16.93 -2.57 12.62
CA ASN A 1162 15.70 -1.95 12.11
C ASN A 1162 14.54 -2.92 11.81
N TYR A 1163 14.71 -4.24 11.95
CA TYR A 1163 13.70 -5.24 11.57
C TYR A 1163 12.28 -4.93 12.08
N TRP A 1164 12.12 -4.72 13.40
CA TRP A 1164 10.82 -4.41 14.00
C TRP A 1164 10.30 -3.01 13.66
N PRO A 1165 11.12 -1.93 13.70
CA PRO A 1165 10.75 -0.63 13.15
C PRO A 1165 10.19 -0.68 11.72
N ASP A 1166 10.81 -1.44 10.82
CA ASP A 1166 10.39 -1.50 9.41
C ASP A 1166 9.10 -2.31 9.23
N VAL A 1167 8.94 -3.42 9.95
CA VAL A 1167 7.66 -4.15 10.06
C VAL A 1167 6.53 -3.25 10.58
N ALA A 1168 6.81 -2.44 11.60
CA ALA A 1168 5.84 -1.49 12.16
C ALA A 1168 5.50 -0.36 11.18
N ARG A 1169 6.48 0.15 10.41
CA ARG A 1169 6.26 1.15 9.35
C ARG A 1169 5.41 0.60 8.22
N LEU A 1170 5.67 -0.63 7.75
CA LEU A 1170 4.84 -1.31 6.74
C LEU A 1170 3.38 -1.47 7.20
N ALA A 1171 3.16 -1.93 8.44
CA ALA A 1171 1.83 -2.03 9.02
C ALA A 1171 1.15 -0.65 9.19
N GLY A 1172 1.91 0.36 9.60
CA GLY A 1172 1.45 1.75 9.69
C GLY A 1172 1.03 2.33 8.34
N MET A 1173 1.81 2.10 7.28
CA MET A 1173 1.45 2.51 5.91
C MET A 1173 0.18 1.83 5.44
N PHE A 1174 0.04 0.51 5.63
CA PHE A 1174 -1.17 -0.24 5.29
C PHE A 1174 -2.42 0.35 5.97
N LEU A 1175 -2.36 0.62 7.28
CA LEU A 1175 -3.47 1.23 8.02
C LEU A 1175 -3.74 2.67 7.57
N ALA A 1176 -2.70 3.48 7.34
CA ALA A 1176 -2.85 4.86 6.88
C ALA A 1176 -3.53 4.94 5.51
N PHE A 1177 -3.11 4.14 4.53
CA PHE A 1177 -3.73 4.13 3.20
C PHE A 1177 -5.15 3.55 3.23
N LEU A 1178 -5.48 2.60 4.13
CA LEU A 1178 -6.87 2.18 4.35
C LEU A 1178 -7.74 3.31 4.92
N VAL A 1179 -7.23 4.12 5.85
CA VAL A 1179 -7.97 5.28 6.39
C VAL A 1179 -8.17 6.35 5.30
N VAL A 1180 -7.14 6.67 4.51
CA VAL A 1180 -7.26 7.63 3.39
C VAL A 1180 -8.24 7.10 2.32
N ALA A 1181 -8.18 5.81 1.99
CA ALA A 1181 -9.12 5.16 1.08
C ALA A 1181 -10.58 5.26 1.59
N PHE A 1182 -10.81 5.02 2.88
CA PHE A 1182 -12.13 5.17 3.50
C PHE A 1182 -12.62 6.62 3.49
N ILE A 1183 -11.75 7.60 3.80
CA ILE A 1183 -12.08 9.04 3.72
C ILE A 1183 -12.44 9.41 2.28
N GLY A 1184 -11.66 8.95 1.29
CA GLY A 1184 -11.95 9.13 -0.13
C GLY A 1184 -13.33 8.56 -0.52
N LEU A 1185 -13.65 7.34 -0.08
CA LEU A 1185 -14.96 6.72 -0.28
C LEU A 1185 -16.08 7.53 0.40
N GLN A 1186 -15.85 8.01 1.61
CA GLN A 1186 -16.86 8.70 2.41
C GLN A 1186 -17.20 10.09 1.84
N PHE A 1187 -16.21 10.84 1.32
CA PHE A 1187 -16.39 12.22 0.88
C PHE A 1187 -16.41 12.42 -0.65
N LEU A 1188 -15.53 11.76 -1.41
CA LEU A 1188 -15.39 11.95 -2.86
C LEU A 1188 -16.31 11.02 -3.67
N VAL A 1189 -16.62 9.83 -3.15
CA VAL A 1189 -17.56 8.88 -3.77
C VAL A 1189 -18.98 9.12 -3.25
N LYS A 1190 -19.48 10.33 -3.52
CA LYS A 1190 -20.91 10.66 -3.48
C LYS A 1190 -21.39 10.88 -4.91
N GLU A 1191 -22.67 10.63 -5.14
CA GLU A 1191 -23.37 11.12 -6.33
C GLU A 1191 -23.16 12.64 -6.44
N ARG A 1192 -22.67 13.13 -7.58
CA ARG A 1192 -22.51 14.59 -7.78
C ARG A 1192 -23.90 15.18 -8.04
N ARG A 1193 -24.32 16.04 -7.12
CA ARG A 1193 -25.57 16.80 -7.12
C ARG A 1193 -25.59 17.90 -8.18
#